data_AF-A0A9C9TQP3-F1
#
_entry.id   AF-A0A9C9TQP3-F1
#
_cell.length_a   1.000
_cell.length_b   1.000
_cell.length_c   1.000
_cell.angle_alpha   90.00
_cell.angle_beta   90.00
_cell.angle_gamma   90.00
#
_symmetry.space_group_name_H-M   'P 1'
#
loop_
_entity.id
_entity.type
_entity.pdbx_description
1 polymer ?
#
loop_
_entity_poly.entity_id
_entity_poly.type
_entity_poly.pdbx_seq_one_letter_code
_entity_poly.pdbx_strand_id
1 'polypeptide(L)'
;AGELIIPEYFKIMGAFGAAMMALERNSDRPIKLRVATEGLRCYLARKANETEIGHLRRLIYNRDGSTPLNECLISGKQGKKKVYLGVDVGAVSINIAVLDENKKLLAMKYLMTEGNPIESVKKGLKDVGHEIEDLIEVQAVATTGSARYSIGDFIGADVVVNEITAQAKATLDIDETVDTIFEIGGQDSKYIRLKNGAVVDFEMNKVCAAGTGSFLQEQADRLDVNIDEEFSRLAFNSKAPVDLGTRCTVFMESDLIHHQQVGSSKADLLGGLAYSIVNNYIEKVVGNKKIGERVYFQGGVAGNKSVVAAFENVLGKKITVPQNCNVTGAIGAALIAMERRHGDETSNFGGFDLVDREYDVKSFECQHCPNHCHVKKISIGGEFKSFYGGICDRYELKGEQTTGQVLPDLFKEREGMLMSYYNECAPNAPVIGIPRVLMFFEQFPLWAAFFGELGVKVVLSDITNRKLINKGLQEVLAEACYPVKVAYGHVANLIEKGVDRIFLPSIIDLEKDKDDVARSYNCPLIQGIPFMLRPAFKDKVKIISPSIFMAKEKGNLEAEMKKIGKEFGKETKEIASAIMAALKAQEEFVRMRLERGQEVLKTLKKGNEAVVVIGKPYNVHDLALNLNIAKKLRHLGVLAIPFDLLPLDRIELPPHYSNLVWKNEQNLLRAAILAKNNRSLNPIMITNYGCGPDAFFWKYLEETMEEDPYLLLEVDEHSGDAGMVTRIEAFLDTLDRPKARVKEERQEYLSVIRPSGGISIFKPVKKIRELDKTFYIPNVSGHSVIWAAALNSVGLDARVLPEPDELSEEIGRRYVSGKECHPYLLTTGDLVRMTELEDFDPDRAAFMMLNFDGSCRLSQYALSQKLVLKRLGLGHIPIVAPVASIRH
;
A
#
# COMPACT_ATOMS: atom_id res chain seq x y z
N ALA A 1 -18.36 -32.89 -31.15
CA ALA A 1 -17.22 -33.66 -30.68
C ALA A 1 -15.99 -33.17 -31.44
N GLY A 2 -15.17 -32.34 -30.82
CA GLY A 2 -13.86 -31.96 -31.37
C GLY A 2 -12.83 -32.73 -30.58
N GLU A 3 -12.41 -33.90 -31.08
CA GLU A 3 -11.32 -34.62 -30.43
C GLU A 3 -10.02 -33.85 -30.61
N LEU A 4 -9.29 -33.70 -29.51
CA LEU A 4 -7.96 -33.12 -29.48
C LEU A 4 -7.00 -34.09 -30.18
N ILE A 5 -6.66 -33.82 -31.44
CA ILE A 5 -5.70 -34.61 -32.18
C ILE A 5 -4.29 -34.14 -31.80
N ILE A 6 -3.56 -34.97 -31.07
CA ILE A 6 -2.14 -34.76 -30.77
C ILE A 6 -1.33 -35.47 -31.87
N PRO A 7 -0.58 -34.72 -32.71
CA PRO A 7 0.24 -35.33 -33.76
C PRO A 7 1.31 -36.26 -33.19
N GLU A 8 1.67 -37.31 -33.92
CA GLU A 8 2.69 -38.30 -33.53
C GLU A 8 4.04 -37.65 -33.15
N TYR A 9 4.40 -36.55 -33.80
CA TYR A 9 5.62 -35.79 -33.57
C TYR A 9 5.39 -34.41 -32.94
N PHE A 10 4.33 -34.25 -32.13
CA PHE A 10 3.89 -32.95 -31.59
C PHE A 10 5.00 -32.12 -30.93
N LYS A 11 5.98 -32.77 -30.28
CA LYS A 11 7.12 -32.12 -29.62
C LYS A 11 8.08 -31.38 -30.57
N ILE A 12 8.05 -31.71 -31.86
CA ILE A 12 8.99 -31.17 -32.87
C ILE A 12 8.29 -30.57 -34.09
N MET A 13 6.97 -30.38 -34.04
CA MET A 13 6.17 -29.91 -35.19
C MET A 13 6.66 -28.58 -35.77
N GLY A 14 7.18 -27.67 -34.93
CA GLY A 14 7.78 -26.41 -35.39
C GLY A 14 9.05 -26.64 -36.23
N ALA A 15 9.92 -27.56 -35.80
CA ALA A 15 11.12 -27.94 -36.55
C ALA A 15 10.77 -28.70 -37.84
N PHE A 16 9.74 -29.55 -37.79
CA PHE A 16 9.22 -30.28 -38.95
C PHE A 16 8.67 -29.32 -40.01
N GLY A 17 7.89 -28.31 -39.60
CA GLY A 17 7.42 -27.25 -40.48
C GLY A 17 8.56 -26.43 -41.09
N ALA A 18 9.57 -26.08 -40.29
CA ALA A 18 10.76 -25.37 -40.79
C ALA A 18 11.54 -26.20 -41.84
N ALA A 19 11.68 -27.51 -41.63
CA ALA A 19 12.33 -28.41 -42.59
C ALA A 19 11.53 -28.53 -43.90
N MET A 20 10.20 -28.65 -43.82
CA MET A 20 9.31 -28.66 -44.97
C MET A 20 9.39 -27.35 -45.77
N MET A 21 9.34 -26.20 -45.09
CA MET A 21 9.51 -24.90 -45.73
C MET A 21 10.89 -24.74 -46.39
N ALA A 22 11.94 -25.31 -45.80
CA ALA A 22 13.27 -25.32 -46.40
C ALA A 22 13.33 -26.21 -47.65
N LEU A 23 12.63 -27.35 -47.64
CA LEU A 23 12.49 -28.26 -48.79
C LEU A 23 11.75 -27.59 -49.95
N GLU A 24 10.64 -26.89 -49.66
CA GLU A 24 9.82 -26.18 -50.66
C GLU A 24 10.54 -24.98 -51.29
N ARG A 25 11.44 -24.32 -50.54
CA ARG A 25 12.16 -23.13 -51.01
C ARG A 25 13.37 -23.43 -51.90
N ASN A 26 13.67 -24.71 -52.17
CA ASN A 26 14.71 -25.19 -53.10
C ASN A 26 15.96 -24.30 -53.14
N SER A 27 16.65 -24.15 -51.99
CA SER A 27 17.88 -23.36 -51.93
C SER A 27 19.08 -24.23 -52.32
N ASP A 28 19.59 -24.07 -53.55
CA ASP A 28 20.80 -24.73 -54.06
C ASP A 28 22.12 -24.24 -53.42
N ARG A 29 22.06 -23.61 -52.23
CA ARG A 29 23.26 -23.15 -51.52
C ARG A 29 23.68 -24.19 -50.47
N PRO A 30 24.74 -24.98 -50.71
CA PRO A 30 25.26 -25.88 -49.70
C PRO A 30 25.75 -25.07 -48.51
N ILE A 31 25.05 -25.17 -47.38
CA ILE A 31 25.56 -24.67 -46.11
C ILE A 31 26.76 -25.54 -45.75
N LYS A 32 27.95 -24.96 -45.75
CA LYS A 32 29.14 -25.63 -45.21
C LYS A 32 28.88 -25.85 -43.73
N LEU A 33 28.57 -27.10 -43.35
CA LEU A 33 28.21 -27.50 -41.99
C LEU A 33 29.20 -26.95 -40.94
N ARG A 34 30.47 -26.86 -41.32
CA ARG A 34 31.55 -26.28 -40.52
C ARG A 34 31.31 -24.80 -40.17
N VAL A 35 30.87 -23.98 -41.13
CA VAL A 35 30.59 -22.55 -40.89
C VAL A 35 29.35 -22.36 -40.02
N ALA A 36 28.31 -23.17 -40.24
CA ALA A 36 27.11 -23.14 -39.39
C ALA A 36 27.41 -23.60 -37.96
N THR A 37 28.21 -24.66 -37.79
CA THR A 37 28.63 -25.14 -36.46
C THR A 37 29.62 -24.19 -35.77
N GLU A 38 30.52 -23.53 -36.51
CA GLU A 38 31.38 -22.46 -35.96
C GLU A 38 30.52 -21.26 -35.51
N GLY A 39 29.56 -20.82 -36.32
CA GLY A 39 28.63 -19.75 -35.97
C GLY A 39 27.77 -20.10 -34.75
N LEU A 40 27.29 -21.35 -34.67
CA LEU A 40 26.54 -21.85 -33.51
C LEU A 40 27.44 -21.93 -32.27
N ARG A 41 28.69 -22.39 -32.40
CA ARG A 41 29.67 -22.42 -31.30
C ARG A 41 30.03 -21.02 -30.83
N CYS A 42 30.24 -20.07 -31.74
CA CYS A 42 30.46 -18.67 -31.38
C CYS A 42 29.24 -18.05 -30.72
N TYR A 43 28.03 -18.35 -31.19
CA TYR A 43 26.79 -17.89 -30.56
C TYR A 43 26.61 -18.50 -29.16
N LEU A 44 26.83 -19.81 -29.01
CA LEU A 44 26.78 -20.50 -27.73
C LEU A 44 27.88 -20.04 -26.78
N ALA A 45 29.08 -19.73 -27.27
CA ALA A 45 30.17 -19.16 -26.48
C ALA A 45 29.88 -17.70 -26.07
N ARG A 46 29.26 -16.90 -26.95
CA ARG A 46 28.76 -15.57 -26.60
C ARG A 46 27.65 -15.64 -25.56
N LYS A 47 26.71 -16.57 -25.72
CA LYS A 47 25.64 -16.81 -24.74
C LYS A 47 26.17 -17.37 -23.41
N ALA A 48 27.22 -18.20 -23.47
CA ALA A 48 27.95 -18.69 -22.29
C ALA A 48 28.61 -17.53 -21.51
N ASN A 49 29.07 -16.49 -22.22
CA ASN A 49 29.58 -15.26 -21.60
C ASN A 49 28.46 -14.29 -21.16
N GLU A 50 27.31 -14.24 -21.84
CA GLU A 50 26.12 -13.56 -21.31
C GLU A 50 25.61 -14.26 -20.03
N THR A 51 25.87 -15.56 -19.86
CA THR A 51 25.57 -16.27 -18.62
C THR A 51 26.52 -15.89 -17.48
N GLU A 52 27.67 -15.27 -17.73
CA GLU A 52 28.50 -14.70 -16.63
C GLU A 52 27.93 -13.38 -16.08
N ILE A 53 26.96 -12.76 -16.77
CA ILE A 53 26.35 -11.49 -16.40
C ILE A 53 25.03 -11.79 -15.66
N GLY A 54 25.06 -11.83 -14.33
CA GLY A 54 23.83 -11.84 -13.51
C GLY A 54 23.70 -12.93 -12.44
N HIS A 55 24.78 -13.67 -12.12
CA HIS A 55 24.71 -14.67 -11.05
C HIS A 55 24.81 -14.03 -9.65
N LEU A 56 23.83 -14.35 -8.80
CA LEU A 56 23.80 -13.88 -7.41
C LEU A 56 24.88 -14.57 -6.57
N ARG A 57 25.22 -14.00 -5.41
CA ARG A 57 26.22 -14.61 -4.51
C ARG A 57 25.79 -16.02 -4.12
N ARG A 58 26.74 -16.95 -4.04
CA ARG A 58 26.44 -18.30 -3.57
C ARG A 58 25.87 -18.28 -2.15
N LEU A 59 24.82 -19.08 -1.92
CA LEU A 59 24.23 -19.24 -0.59
C LEU A 59 25.16 -20.10 0.27
N ILE A 60 25.58 -19.56 1.42
CA ILE A 60 26.42 -20.24 2.40
C ILE A 60 25.70 -20.15 3.74
N TYR A 61 25.58 -21.27 4.46
CA TYR A 61 24.98 -21.30 5.79
C TYR A 61 25.97 -21.92 6.78
N ASN A 62 26.56 -21.08 7.63
CA ASN A 62 27.67 -21.44 8.53
C ASN A 62 27.21 -21.79 9.95
N ARG A 63 25.98 -22.27 10.16
CA ARG A 63 25.54 -22.73 11.49
C ARG A 63 25.48 -24.25 11.55
N ASP A 64 26.32 -24.80 12.43
CA ASP A 64 26.26 -26.18 12.88
C ASP A 64 24.94 -26.46 13.60
N GLY A 65 24.40 -27.65 13.36
CA GLY A 65 23.41 -28.27 14.24
C GLY A 65 21.98 -28.05 13.81
N SER A 66 21.38 -29.10 13.26
CA SER A 66 19.98 -29.43 13.51
C SER A 66 19.68 -29.26 15.01
N THR A 67 18.98 -28.19 15.39
CA THR A 67 18.23 -28.23 16.64
C THR A 67 17.02 -29.12 16.36
N PRO A 68 16.86 -30.28 17.01
CA PRO A 68 15.67 -31.09 16.83
C PRO A 68 14.44 -30.22 17.14
N LEU A 69 13.37 -30.39 16.37
CA LEU A 69 12.03 -30.12 16.86
C LEU A 69 11.92 -30.91 18.17
N ASN A 70 11.85 -30.22 19.31
CA ASN A 70 11.81 -30.90 20.59
C ASN A 70 10.61 -31.83 20.60
N GLU A 71 10.89 -33.14 20.69
CA GLU A 71 9.90 -34.14 21.05
C GLU A 71 9.25 -33.73 22.37
N CYS A 72 7.94 -33.92 22.41
CA CYS A 72 7.04 -33.58 23.50
C CYS A 72 7.58 -34.08 24.86
N LEU A 73 7.94 -33.16 25.76
CA LEU A 73 8.43 -33.50 27.10
C LEU A 73 7.33 -33.28 28.14
N ILE A 74 6.39 -34.21 28.21
CA ILE A 74 5.64 -34.46 29.45
C ILE A 74 6.13 -35.78 30.04
N SER A 75 7.18 -35.71 30.86
CA SER A 75 7.54 -36.80 31.77
C SER A 75 7.07 -36.46 33.18
N GLY A 76 6.07 -37.18 33.67
CA GLY A 76 5.78 -37.27 35.11
C GLY A 76 4.32 -37.11 35.50
N LYS A 77 3.80 -38.12 36.20
CA LYS A 77 2.52 -38.08 36.94
C LYS A 77 2.66 -37.12 38.14
N GLN A 78 2.20 -35.89 38.03
CA GLN A 78 1.95 -34.99 39.17
C GLN A 78 0.95 -33.90 38.79
N GLY A 79 -0.28 -33.99 39.31
CA GLY A 79 -1.32 -32.94 39.25
C GLY A 79 -1.75 -32.49 37.84
N LYS A 80 -2.89 -31.80 37.74
CA LYS A 80 -3.20 -31.04 36.51
C LYS A 80 -2.34 -29.77 36.51
N LYS A 81 -1.51 -29.58 35.48
CA LYS A 81 -0.72 -28.35 35.32
C LYS A 81 -1.60 -27.21 34.80
N LYS A 82 -1.46 -26.02 35.36
CA LYS A 82 -2.12 -24.83 34.83
C LYS A 82 -1.47 -24.42 33.50
N VAL A 83 -2.28 -24.22 32.47
CA VAL A 83 -1.79 -23.90 31.12
C VAL A 83 -2.55 -22.76 30.47
N TYR A 84 -1.90 -22.16 29.48
CA TYR A 84 -2.43 -21.08 28.65
C TYR A 84 -2.37 -21.52 27.19
N LEU A 85 -3.49 -21.37 26.47
CA LEU A 85 -3.62 -21.80 25.09
C LEU A 85 -3.60 -20.59 24.16
N GLY A 86 -2.80 -20.65 23.11
CA GLY A 86 -2.81 -19.69 22.03
C GLY A 86 -3.18 -20.38 20.72
N VAL A 87 -4.10 -19.78 19.98
CA VAL A 87 -4.55 -20.28 18.67
C VAL A 87 -4.40 -19.16 17.65
N ASP A 88 -3.48 -19.34 16.70
CA ASP A 88 -3.24 -18.41 15.59
C ASP A 88 -3.86 -18.98 14.31
N VAL A 89 -4.83 -18.26 13.76
CA VAL A 89 -5.64 -18.70 12.63
C VAL A 89 -5.31 -17.84 11.42
N GLY A 90 -4.23 -18.21 10.74
CA GLY A 90 -3.85 -17.65 9.45
C GLY A 90 -4.78 -18.10 8.33
N ALA A 91 -4.60 -17.50 7.15
CA ALA A 91 -5.37 -17.89 5.97
C ALA A 91 -4.92 -19.23 5.37
N VAL A 92 -3.63 -19.56 5.51
CA VAL A 92 -3.01 -20.80 4.98
C VAL A 92 -2.78 -21.85 6.05
N SER A 93 -2.44 -21.42 7.27
CA SER A 93 -2.08 -22.32 8.37
C SER A 93 -2.76 -21.93 9.67
N ILE A 94 -2.90 -22.91 10.56
CA ILE A 94 -3.35 -22.78 11.94
C ILE A 94 -2.24 -23.27 12.85
N ASN A 95 -1.95 -22.47 13.87
CA ASN A 95 -0.95 -22.75 14.87
C ASN A 95 -1.62 -22.82 16.23
N ILE A 96 -1.30 -23.86 17.00
CA ILE A 96 -1.77 -24.01 18.38
C ILE A 96 -0.54 -24.15 19.27
N ALA A 97 -0.49 -23.42 20.38
CA ALA A 97 0.58 -23.49 21.36
C ALA A 97 0.00 -23.56 22.77
N VAL A 98 0.57 -24.45 23.60
CA VAL A 98 0.20 -24.62 25.01
C VAL A 98 1.39 -24.30 25.88
N LEU A 99 1.27 -23.26 26.71
CA LEU A 99 2.30 -22.83 27.64
C LEU A 99 1.93 -23.19 29.08
N ASP A 100 2.91 -23.54 29.91
CA ASP A 100 2.73 -23.60 31.37
C ASP A 100 2.91 -22.23 32.04
N GLU A 101 2.70 -22.18 33.35
CA GLU A 101 2.91 -20.96 34.17
C GLU A 101 4.34 -20.41 34.17
N ASN A 102 5.32 -21.20 33.75
CA ASN A 102 6.72 -20.78 33.61
C ASN A 102 7.05 -20.42 32.16
N LYS A 103 6.04 -20.21 31.31
CA LYS A 103 6.15 -19.90 29.88
C LYS A 103 6.80 -21.00 29.05
N LYS A 104 6.88 -22.23 29.56
CA LYS A 104 7.44 -23.36 28.82
C LYS A 104 6.40 -23.91 27.85
N LEU A 105 6.79 -24.09 26.58
CA LEU A 105 5.95 -24.75 25.57
C LEU A 105 5.84 -26.24 25.88
N LEU A 106 4.61 -26.70 26.15
CA LEU A 106 4.28 -28.09 26.46
C LEU A 106 3.83 -28.88 25.22
N ALA A 107 3.01 -28.26 24.37
CA ALA A 107 2.51 -28.87 23.14
C ALA A 107 2.34 -27.79 22.06
N MET A 108 2.48 -28.19 20.80
CA MET A 108 2.20 -27.34 19.66
C MET A 108 1.67 -28.13 18.46
N LYS A 109 0.88 -27.47 17.61
CA LYS A 109 0.47 -27.99 16.30
C LYS A 109 0.59 -26.90 15.24
N TYR A 110 1.03 -27.32 14.06
CA TYR A 110 1.04 -26.52 12.84
C TYR A 110 0.26 -27.32 11.79
N LEU A 111 -0.88 -26.79 11.33
CA LEU A 111 -1.79 -27.47 10.41
C LEU A 111 -2.13 -26.55 9.25
N MET A 112 -2.37 -27.11 8.07
CA MET A 112 -2.88 -26.35 6.93
C MET A 112 -4.38 -26.10 7.08
N THR A 113 -4.87 -24.93 6.71
CA THR A 113 -6.31 -24.59 6.79
C THR A 113 -7.15 -25.30 5.74
N GLU A 114 -6.55 -25.60 4.57
CA GLU A 114 -7.21 -26.18 3.40
C GLU A 114 -8.52 -25.46 3.00
N GLY A 115 -8.59 -24.15 3.28
CA GLY A 115 -9.79 -23.33 3.03
C GLY A 115 -10.92 -23.52 4.05
N ASN A 116 -10.76 -24.40 5.04
CA ASN A 116 -11.73 -24.64 6.12
C ASN A 116 -11.09 -24.44 7.51
N PRO A 117 -11.03 -23.18 8.00
CA PRO A 117 -10.34 -22.87 9.25
C PRO A 117 -10.99 -23.48 10.49
N ILE A 118 -12.33 -23.62 10.51
CA ILE A 118 -13.05 -24.19 11.67
C ILE A 118 -12.71 -25.67 11.84
N GLU A 119 -12.80 -26.47 10.78
CA GLU A 119 -12.48 -27.91 10.82
C GLU A 119 -11.01 -28.15 11.20
N SER A 120 -10.12 -27.32 10.66
CA SER A 120 -8.69 -27.43 10.94
C SER A 120 -8.36 -27.07 12.40
N VAL A 121 -9.03 -26.06 12.98
CA VAL A 121 -8.91 -25.75 14.42
C VAL A 121 -9.49 -26.90 15.27
N LYS A 122 -10.66 -27.46 14.90
CA LYS A 122 -11.24 -28.63 15.59
C LYS A 122 -10.26 -29.80 15.63
N LYS A 123 -9.66 -30.13 14.48
CA LYS A 123 -8.65 -31.19 14.37
C LYS A 123 -7.43 -30.89 15.26
N GLY A 124 -6.89 -29.67 15.19
CA GLY A 124 -5.74 -29.28 15.98
C GLY A 124 -5.99 -29.32 17.49
N LEU A 125 -7.15 -28.83 17.95
CA LEU A 125 -7.53 -28.91 19.36
C LEU A 125 -7.71 -30.35 19.82
N LYS A 126 -8.34 -31.21 19.00
CA LYS A 126 -8.47 -32.64 19.30
C LYS A 126 -7.10 -33.32 19.44
N ASP A 127 -6.19 -33.06 18.51
CA ASP A 127 -4.85 -33.65 18.52
C ASP A 127 -4.06 -33.21 19.76
N VAL A 128 -4.17 -31.93 20.15
CA VAL A 128 -3.57 -31.43 21.40
C VAL A 128 -4.26 -32.05 22.63
N GLY A 129 -5.59 -32.11 22.66
CA GLY A 129 -6.34 -32.70 23.76
C GLY A 129 -5.94 -34.16 24.01
N HIS A 130 -5.87 -34.97 22.96
CA HIS A 130 -5.39 -36.36 23.05
C HIS A 130 -3.98 -36.50 23.63
N GLU A 131 -3.10 -35.52 23.41
CA GLU A 131 -1.73 -35.56 23.91
C GLU A 131 -1.63 -35.17 25.39
N ILE A 132 -2.45 -34.22 25.87
CA ILE A 132 -2.20 -33.56 27.17
C ILE A 132 -3.42 -33.28 28.06
N GLU A 133 -4.67 -33.49 27.62
CA GLU A 133 -5.90 -33.04 28.30
C GLU A 133 -6.04 -33.53 29.75
N ASP A 134 -5.75 -34.81 30.01
CA ASP A 134 -5.82 -35.39 31.36
C ASP A 134 -4.78 -34.81 32.34
N LEU A 135 -3.79 -34.08 31.82
CA LEU A 135 -2.64 -33.58 32.56
C LEU A 135 -2.67 -32.06 32.75
N ILE A 136 -3.69 -31.36 32.24
CA ILE A 136 -3.72 -29.89 32.23
C ILE A 136 -5.05 -29.29 32.71
N GLU A 137 -4.98 -28.02 33.13
CA GLU A 137 -6.12 -27.16 33.46
C GLU A 137 -5.93 -25.83 32.71
N VAL A 138 -6.77 -25.58 31.71
CA VAL A 138 -6.69 -24.37 30.87
C VAL A 138 -7.17 -23.16 31.68
N GLN A 139 -6.27 -22.21 31.92
CA GLN A 139 -6.55 -21.00 32.71
C GLN A 139 -7.05 -19.84 31.85
N ALA A 140 -6.54 -19.72 30.62
CA ALA A 140 -7.01 -18.74 29.65
C ALA A 140 -6.65 -19.17 28.22
N VAL A 141 -7.45 -18.71 27.26
CA VAL A 141 -7.26 -18.94 25.84
C VAL A 141 -7.23 -17.63 25.08
N ALA A 142 -6.25 -17.47 24.20
CA ALA A 142 -6.21 -16.34 23.27
C ALA A 142 -6.23 -16.81 21.82
N THR A 143 -6.88 -15.99 20.98
CA THR A 143 -6.89 -16.17 19.53
C THR A 143 -6.21 -15.00 18.82
N THR A 144 -5.50 -15.31 17.74
CA THR A 144 -4.87 -14.32 16.85
C THR A 144 -4.95 -14.75 15.39
N GLY A 145 -4.37 -13.95 14.48
CA GLY A 145 -4.42 -14.17 13.04
C GLY A 145 -5.69 -13.61 12.38
N SER A 146 -5.87 -13.96 11.10
CA SER A 146 -6.90 -13.39 10.22
C SER A 146 -8.34 -13.75 10.59
N ALA A 147 -8.59 -14.94 11.13
CA ALA A 147 -9.93 -15.42 11.50
C ALA A 147 -10.17 -15.47 13.02
N ARG A 148 -9.36 -14.73 13.79
CA ARG A 148 -9.35 -14.73 15.26
C ARG A 148 -10.71 -14.49 15.90
N TYR A 149 -11.52 -13.56 15.38
CA TYR A 149 -12.83 -13.25 15.95
C TYR A 149 -13.79 -14.44 15.82
N SER A 150 -13.95 -14.96 14.60
CA SER A 150 -14.84 -16.09 14.34
C SER A 150 -14.43 -17.37 15.07
N ILE A 151 -13.13 -17.61 15.21
CA ILE A 151 -12.63 -18.77 15.95
C ILE A 151 -12.66 -18.52 17.46
N GLY A 152 -12.41 -17.28 17.91
CA GLY A 152 -12.55 -16.87 19.30
C GLY A 152 -13.96 -17.10 19.82
N ASP A 153 -14.98 -16.66 19.08
CA ASP A 153 -16.38 -16.95 19.37
C ASP A 153 -16.66 -18.47 19.43
N PHE A 154 -16.02 -19.23 18.54
CA PHE A 154 -16.23 -20.67 18.41
C PHE A 154 -15.63 -21.47 19.57
N ILE A 155 -14.38 -21.16 19.96
CA ILE A 155 -13.67 -21.87 21.03
C ILE A 155 -13.92 -21.30 22.42
N GLY A 156 -14.53 -20.11 22.51
CA GLY A 156 -14.68 -19.37 23.76
C GLY A 156 -13.35 -18.75 24.22
N ALA A 157 -12.67 -18.03 23.33
CA ALA A 157 -11.42 -17.36 23.68
C ALA A 157 -11.67 -16.22 24.68
N ASP A 158 -10.85 -16.15 25.72
CA ASP A 158 -10.90 -15.09 26.74
C ASP A 158 -10.31 -13.79 26.21
N VAL A 159 -9.33 -13.90 25.31
CA VAL A 159 -8.65 -12.75 24.71
C VAL A 159 -8.58 -12.92 23.20
N VAL A 160 -8.99 -11.89 22.46
CA VAL A 160 -8.71 -11.78 21.03
C VAL A 160 -7.64 -10.71 20.85
N VAL A 161 -6.54 -11.06 20.17
CA VAL A 161 -5.40 -10.15 19.99
C VAL A 161 -4.95 -10.12 18.54
N ASN A 162 -4.54 -8.94 18.06
CA ASN A 162 -3.98 -8.83 16.72
C ASN A 162 -2.62 -9.53 16.61
N GLU A 163 -2.29 -9.95 15.40
CA GLU A 163 -1.13 -10.79 15.13
C GLU A 163 0.20 -10.06 15.31
N ILE A 164 0.26 -8.75 15.02
CA ILE A 164 1.47 -7.94 15.19
C ILE A 164 1.90 -7.92 16.66
N THR A 165 0.94 -7.66 17.55
CA THR A 165 1.18 -7.67 19.01
C THR A 165 1.57 -9.06 19.49
N ALA A 166 0.93 -10.12 18.99
CA ALA A 166 1.28 -11.50 19.34
C ALA A 166 2.73 -11.86 18.91
N GLN A 167 3.10 -11.63 17.65
CA GLN A 167 4.45 -11.90 17.15
C GLN A 167 5.52 -11.09 17.90
N ALA A 168 5.26 -9.80 18.13
CA ALA A 168 6.13 -8.96 18.94
C ALA A 168 6.31 -9.53 20.36
N LYS A 169 5.22 -9.94 21.01
CA LYS A 169 5.26 -10.49 22.37
C LYS A 169 6.10 -11.76 22.46
N ALA A 170 5.89 -12.70 21.55
CA ALA A 170 6.66 -13.95 21.51
C ALA A 170 8.16 -13.68 21.36
N THR A 171 8.53 -12.69 20.55
CA THR A 171 9.93 -12.34 20.33
C THR A 171 10.57 -11.66 21.53
N LEU A 172 9.84 -10.73 22.16
CA LEU A 172 10.31 -10.00 23.34
C LEU A 172 10.54 -10.91 24.55
N ASP A 173 9.77 -12.00 24.65
CA ASP A 173 9.99 -13.04 25.67
C ASP A 173 11.30 -13.82 25.46
N ILE A 174 11.79 -13.88 24.20
CA ILE A 174 13.05 -14.55 23.83
C ILE A 174 14.25 -13.59 23.95
N ASP A 175 14.12 -12.37 23.42
CA ASP A 175 15.16 -11.32 23.48
C ASP A 175 14.50 -9.94 23.64
N GLU A 176 14.55 -9.37 24.84
CA GLU A 176 14.00 -8.04 25.13
C GLU A 176 14.66 -6.90 24.31
N THR A 177 15.84 -7.15 23.74
CA THR A 177 16.60 -6.17 22.98
C THR A 177 16.38 -6.28 21.47
N VAL A 178 15.47 -7.15 21.00
CA VAL A 178 15.11 -7.24 19.59
C VAL A 178 14.65 -5.88 19.06
N ASP A 179 15.12 -5.53 17.86
CA ASP A 179 14.74 -4.27 17.23
C ASP A 179 13.90 -4.47 15.96
N THR A 180 14.03 -5.60 15.27
CA THR A 180 13.35 -5.83 14.00
C THR A 180 12.89 -7.27 13.91
N ILE A 181 11.65 -7.48 13.50
CA ILE A 181 11.06 -8.78 13.24
C ILE A 181 10.62 -8.81 11.79
N PHE A 182 11.10 -9.80 11.06
CA PHE A 182 10.56 -10.23 9.78
C PHE A 182 9.68 -11.45 10.03
N GLU A 183 8.45 -11.43 9.54
CA GLU A 183 7.56 -12.59 9.57
C GLU A 183 7.13 -12.84 8.12
N ILE A 184 7.36 -14.04 7.61
CA ILE A 184 6.91 -14.45 6.28
C ILE A 184 6.09 -15.73 6.42
N GLY A 185 4.78 -15.56 6.35
CA GLY A 185 3.79 -16.62 6.37
C GLY A 185 3.51 -17.20 4.99
N GLY A 186 2.41 -17.96 4.90
CA GLY A 186 1.98 -18.58 3.65
C GLY A 186 1.45 -17.58 2.62
N GLN A 187 0.61 -16.62 3.04
CA GLN A 187 -0.06 -15.65 2.16
C GLN A 187 0.28 -14.19 2.44
N ASP A 188 0.77 -13.90 3.63
CA ASP A 188 1.16 -12.56 4.03
C ASP A 188 2.57 -12.54 4.61
N SER A 189 3.11 -11.33 4.74
CA SER A 189 4.42 -11.09 5.29
C SER A 189 4.39 -9.76 6.02
N LYS A 190 5.07 -9.70 7.16
CA LYS A 190 4.99 -8.59 8.11
C LYS A 190 6.40 -8.15 8.48
N TYR A 191 6.57 -6.85 8.53
CA TYR A 191 7.73 -6.17 9.09
C TYR A 191 7.29 -5.51 10.38
N ILE A 192 8.03 -5.70 11.47
CA ILE A 192 7.72 -5.10 12.76
C ILE A 192 9.03 -4.52 13.32
N ARG A 193 9.01 -3.26 13.72
CA ARG A 193 10.12 -2.60 14.41
C ARG A 193 9.75 -2.33 15.85
N LEU A 194 10.67 -2.66 16.73
CA LEU A 194 10.56 -2.51 18.17
C LEU A 194 11.55 -1.45 18.66
N LYS A 195 11.13 -0.66 19.64
CA LYS A 195 12.00 0.26 20.40
C LYS A 195 11.58 0.18 21.85
N ASN A 196 12.53 -0.13 22.75
CA ASN A 196 12.28 -0.27 24.18
C ASN A 196 11.13 -1.25 24.50
N GLY A 197 11.14 -2.43 23.87
CA GLY A 197 10.15 -3.47 24.13
C GLY A 197 8.77 -3.23 23.52
N ALA A 198 8.62 -2.28 22.60
CA ALA A 198 7.31 -1.88 22.10
C ALA A 198 7.32 -1.58 20.58
N VAL A 199 6.27 -1.99 19.86
CA VAL A 199 6.11 -1.83 18.39
C VAL A 199 6.06 -0.36 17.97
N VAL A 200 7.12 0.20 17.42
CA VAL A 200 7.17 1.60 16.95
C VAL A 200 6.70 1.77 15.52
N ASP A 201 6.83 0.72 14.70
CA ASP A 201 6.54 0.78 13.27
C ASP A 201 6.27 -0.63 12.80
N PHE A 202 5.38 -0.79 11.83
CA PHE A 202 5.07 -2.07 11.21
C PHE A 202 4.61 -1.88 9.77
N GLU A 203 4.73 -2.93 8.98
CA GLU A 203 4.17 -3.01 7.63
C GLU A 203 3.70 -4.43 7.35
N MET A 204 2.70 -4.56 6.49
CA MET A 204 2.27 -5.86 6.00
C MET A 204 2.19 -5.80 4.47
N ASN A 205 2.60 -6.86 3.79
CA ASN A 205 2.54 -6.95 2.34
C ASN A 205 1.12 -6.61 1.82
N LYS A 206 1.07 -5.94 0.67
CA LYS A 206 -0.18 -5.42 0.10
C LYS A 206 -0.66 -6.37 -0.99
N VAL A 207 -1.68 -7.18 -0.71
CA VAL A 207 -2.45 -8.05 -1.64
C VAL A 207 -1.59 -9.01 -2.51
N CYS A 208 -0.27 -9.04 -2.35
CA CYS A 208 0.67 -9.69 -3.25
C CYS A 208 1.20 -11.01 -2.65
N ALA A 209 1.06 -12.10 -3.39
CA ALA A 209 1.67 -13.39 -3.07
C ALA A 209 3.18 -13.45 -3.40
N ALA A 210 3.73 -12.43 -4.09
CA ALA A 210 5.17 -12.38 -4.36
C ALA A 210 5.92 -12.16 -3.06
N GLY A 211 6.80 -13.11 -2.71
CA GLY A 211 7.58 -13.07 -1.47
C GLY A 211 6.96 -13.81 -0.28
N THR A 212 5.94 -14.66 -0.48
CA THR A 212 5.31 -15.47 0.59
C THR A 212 5.61 -16.97 0.43
N GLY A 213 5.30 -17.76 1.46
CA GLY A 213 5.53 -19.20 1.45
C GLY A 213 4.74 -19.97 0.40
N SER A 214 3.51 -19.53 0.07
CA SER A 214 2.69 -20.19 -0.97
C SER A 214 3.33 -20.12 -2.35
N PHE A 215 4.00 -19.01 -2.67
CA PHE A 215 4.77 -18.90 -3.91
C PHE A 215 5.95 -19.88 -3.91
N LEU A 216 6.69 -19.98 -2.81
CA LEU A 216 7.83 -20.91 -2.71
C LEU A 216 7.38 -22.36 -2.89
N GLN A 217 6.26 -22.73 -2.27
CA GLN A 217 5.66 -24.05 -2.40
C GLN A 217 5.28 -24.37 -3.84
N GLU A 218 4.54 -23.46 -4.50
CA GLU A 218 4.09 -23.64 -5.88
C GLU A 218 5.28 -23.81 -6.85
N GLN A 219 6.36 -23.04 -6.67
CA GLN A 219 7.55 -23.18 -7.52
C GLN A 219 8.36 -24.44 -7.19
N ALA A 220 8.42 -24.85 -5.92
CA ALA A 220 9.08 -26.10 -5.52
C ALA A 220 8.35 -27.32 -6.12
N ASP A 221 7.02 -27.37 -6.00
CA ASP A 221 6.18 -28.43 -6.57
C ASP A 221 6.35 -28.51 -8.08
N ARG A 222 6.42 -27.35 -8.77
CA ARG A 222 6.66 -27.29 -10.22
C ARG A 222 8.03 -27.84 -10.62
N LEU A 223 9.04 -27.64 -9.78
CA LEU A 223 10.38 -28.17 -9.98
C LEU A 223 10.51 -29.62 -9.51
N ASP A 224 9.43 -30.24 -9.02
CA ASP A 224 9.39 -31.59 -8.44
C ASP A 224 10.41 -31.70 -7.28
N VAL A 225 10.27 -30.80 -6.31
CA VAL A 225 11.15 -30.66 -5.13
C VAL A 225 10.29 -30.52 -3.89
N ASN A 226 10.54 -31.36 -2.88
CA ASN A 226 9.87 -31.21 -1.59
C ASN A 226 10.44 -29.98 -0.83
N ILE A 227 9.56 -29.06 -0.41
CA ILE A 227 9.98 -27.78 0.20
C ILE A 227 10.72 -27.97 1.53
N ASP A 228 10.29 -28.94 2.35
CA ASP A 228 10.76 -29.14 3.72
C ASP A 228 12.08 -29.90 3.75
N GLU A 229 12.20 -30.93 2.91
CA GLU A 229 13.32 -31.86 2.94
C GLU A 229 14.43 -31.52 1.92
N GLU A 230 14.07 -31.04 0.74
CA GLU A 230 15.00 -30.98 -0.40
C GLU A 230 15.40 -29.57 -0.81
N PHE A 231 14.49 -28.60 -0.68
CA PHE A 231 14.69 -27.24 -1.20
C PHE A 231 16.00 -26.62 -0.72
N SER A 232 16.18 -26.49 0.60
CA SER A 232 17.37 -25.84 1.18
C SER A 232 18.64 -26.58 0.80
N ARG A 233 18.61 -27.92 0.85
CA ARG A 233 19.75 -28.78 0.52
C ARG A 233 20.20 -28.59 -0.92
N LEU A 234 19.27 -28.52 -1.87
CA LEU A 234 19.56 -28.29 -3.28
C LEU A 234 20.00 -26.85 -3.55
N ALA A 235 19.38 -25.86 -2.91
CA ALA A 235 19.75 -24.45 -3.05
C ALA A 235 21.20 -24.18 -2.59
N PHE A 236 21.68 -24.82 -1.51
CA PHE A 236 23.09 -24.69 -1.07
C PHE A 236 24.11 -25.34 -2.02
N ASN A 237 23.66 -26.27 -2.86
CA ASN A 237 24.49 -26.85 -3.93
C ASN A 237 24.57 -25.94 -5.16
N SER A 238 23.82 -24.84 -5.20
CA SER A 238 23.93 -23.84 -6.26
C SER A 238 25.37 -23.31 -6.31
N LYS A 239 25.89 -23.21 -7.53
CA LYS A 239 27.20 -22.61 -7.79
C LYS A 239 27.04 -21.17 -8.24
N ALA A 240 25.96 -20.90 -8.96
CA ALA A 240 25.69 -19.63 -9.61
C ALA A 240 24.17 -19.42 -9.65
N PRO A 241 23.55 -19.03 -8.52
CA PRO A 241 22.10 -18.81 -8.45
C PRO A 241 21.65 -17.83 -9.54
N VAL A 242 20.53 -18.13 -10.20
CA VAL A 242 19.98 -17.25 -11.23
C VAL A 242 19.27 -16.06 -10.57
N ASP A 243 19.34 -14.89 -11.19
CA ASP A 243 18.49 -13.77 -10.81
C ASP A 243 17.13 -13.86 -11.52
N LEU A 244 16.05 -14.00 -10.75
CA LEU A 244 14.67 -14.02 -11.26
C LEU A 244 13.96 -12.67 -11.07
N GLY A 245 14.68 -11.65 -10.58
CA GLY A 245 14.16 -10.30 -10.34
C GLY A 245 13.15 -10.17 -9.21
N THR A 246 12.54 -8.98 -9.09
CA THR A 246 11.59 -8.59 -8.01
C THR A 246 10.18 -8.29 -8.52
N ARG A 247 9.72 -9.12 -9.47
CA ARG A 247 8.46 -8.92 -10.19
C ARG A 247 7.33 -9.73 -9.56
N CYS A 248 6.11 -9.52 -10.07
CA CYS A 248 4.94 -10.33 -9.72
C CYS A 248 5.23 -11.83 -9.96
N THR A 249 4.61 -12.70 -9.16
CA THR A 249 4.76 -14.17 -9.25
C THR A 249 4.58 -14.71 -10.66
N VAL A 250 3.65 -14.15 -11.45
CA VAL A 250 3.40 -14.54 -12.85
C VAL A 250 4.60 -14.30 -13.76
N PHE A 251 5.31 -13.18 -13.57
CA PHE A 251 6.51 -12.88 -14.35
C PHE A 251 7.70 -13.69 -13.87
N MET A 252 7.85 -13.85 -12.55
CA MET A 252 8.89 -14.72 -11.99
C MET A 252 8.72 -16.18 -12.46
N GLU A 253 7.49 -16.66 -12.61
CA GLU A 253 7.21 -17.97 -13.20
C GLU A 253 7.72 -18.03 -14.65
N SER A 254 7.46 -16.98 -15.44
CA SER A 254 7.95 -16.89 -16.82
C SER A 254 9.48 -16.88 -16.89
N ASP A 255 10.12 -16.14 -15.98
CA ASP A 255 11.58 -16.06 -15.87
C ASP A 255 12.17 -17.41 -15.41
N LEU A 256 11.53 -18.11 -14.47
CA LEU A 256 11.91 -19.45 -14.04
C LEU A 256 11.85 -20.46 -15.21
N ILE A 257 10.78 -20.44 -16.00
CA ILE A 257 10.63 -21.27 -17.22
C ILE A 257 11.72 -20.91 -18.23
N HIS A 258 11.99 -19.63 -18.44
CA HIS A 258 13.05 -19.18 -19.34
C HIS A 258 14.41 -19.74 -18.92
N HIS A 259 14.78 -19.60 -17.64
CA HIS A 259 16.03 -20.13 -17.11
C HIS A 259 16.10 -21.66 -17.19
N GLN A 260 14.98 -22.35 -17.00
CA GLN A 260 14.90 -23.80 -17.21
C GLN A 260 15.13 -24.18 -18.69
N GLN A 261 14.59 -23.42 -19.65
CA GLN A 261 14.76 -23.65 -21.09
C GLN A 261 16.20 -23.41 -21.57
N VAL A 262 16.91 -22.46 -20.97
CA VAL A 262 18.34 -22.21 -21.30
C VAL A 262 19.29 -23.16 -20.56
N GLY A 263 18.79 -24.06 -19.72
CA GLY A 263 19.56 -25.15 -19.13
C GLY A 263 20.12 -24.87 -17.73
N SER A 264 19.60 -23.87 -17.01
CA SER A 264 19.98 -23.63 -15.61
C SER A 264 19.68 -24.86 -14.74
N SER A 265 20.60 -25.19 -13.83
CA SER A 265 20.42 -26.35 -12.97
C SER A 265 19.30 -26.13 -11.95
N LYS A 266 18.63 -27.20 -11.50
CA LYS A 266 17.62 -27.09 -10.43
C LYS A 266 18.18 -26.39 -9.19
N ALA A 267 19.45 -26.65 -8.83
CA ALA A 267 20.09 -26.02 -7.69
C ALA A 267 20.18 -24.49 -7.84
N ASP A 268 20.57 -24.00 -9.03
CA ASP A 268 20.69 -22.56 -9.30
C ASP A 268 19.32 -21.87 -9.39
N LEU A 269 18.30 -22.55 -9.91
CA LEU A 269 16.91 -22.09 -9.90
C LEU A 269 16.38 -21.92 -8.46
N LEU A 270 16.60 -22.91 -7.60
CA LEU A 270 16.17 -22.86 -6.19
C LEU A 270 16.93 -21.79 -5.39
N GLY A 271 18.22 -21.62 -5.67
CA GLY A 271 19.01 -20.51 -5.11
C GLY A 271 18.44 -19.15 -5.54
N GLY A 272 18.08 -19.02 -6.82
CA GLY A 272 17.43 -17.81 -7.35
C GLY A 272 16.08 -17.53 -6.71
N LEU A 273 15.25 -18.56 -6.51
CA LEU A 273 13.96 -18.45 -5.82
C LEU A 273 14.12 -17.95 -4.38
N ALA A 274 15.14 -18.43 -3.64
CA ALA A 274 15.42 -17.97 -2.29
C ALA A 274 15.75 -16.46 -2.25
N TYR A 275 16.60 -15.98 -3.16
CA TYR A 275 16.87 -14.55 -3.31
C TYR A 275 15.65 -13.75 -3.73
N SER A 276 14.84 -14.29 -4.64
CA SER A 276 13.64 -13.61 -5.15
C SER A 276 12.63 -13.34 -4.04
N ILE A 277 12.46 -14.28 -3.10
CA ILE A 277 11.61 -14.04 -1.92
C ILE A 277 12.16 -12.91 -1.06
N VAL A 278 13.46 -12.93 -0.77
CA VAL A 278 14.10 -11.90 0.05
C VAL A 278 14.00 -10.52 -0.60
N ASN A 279 14.37 -10.41 -1.87
CA ASN A 279 14.35 -9.14 -2.58
C ASN A 279 12.91 -8.60 -2.71
N ASN A 280 11.92 -9.46 -2.98
CA ASN A 280 10.51 -9.04 -2.95
C ASN A 280 10.07 -8.58 -1.56
N TYR A 281 10.44 -9.29 -0.49
CA TYR A 281 10.11 -8.88 0.87
C TYR A 281 10.73 -7.51 1.22
N ILE A 282 12.01 -7.31 0.92
CA ILE A 282 12.70 -6.05 1.17
C ILE A 282 12.09 -4.91 0.35
N GLU A 283 11.85 -5.10 -0.96
CA GLU A 283 11.31 -4.02 -1.79
C GLU A 283 9.83 -3.71 -1.50
N LYS A 284 8.99 -4.73 -1.31
CA LYS A 284 7.53 -4.57 -1.28
C LYS A 284 6.96 -4.43 0.13
N VAL A 285 7.63 -5.01 1.14
CA VAL A 285 7.16 -5.01 2.54
C VAL A 285 7.98 -4.06 3.37
N VAL A 286 9.31 -4.20 3.39
CA VAL A 286 10.16 -3.28 4.16
C VAL A 286 10.20 -1.90 3.50
N GLY A 287 10.35 -1.87 2.18
CA GLY A 287 10.47 -0.66 1.38
C GLY A 287 11.56 0.26 1.92
N ASN A 288 11.15 1.44 2.38
CA ASN A 288 12.06 2.46 2.91
C ASN A 288 12.27 2.41 4.43
N LYS A 289 11.66 1.44 5.13
CA LYS A 289 11.69 1.37 6.59
C LYS A 289 13.07 0.95 7.10
N LYS A 290 13.43 1.44 8.29
CA LYS A 290 14.75 1.21 8.89
C LYS A 290 14.86 -0.18 9.50
N ILE A 291 15.65 -1.05 8.90
CA ILE A 291 16.07 -2.33 9.50
C ILE A 291 17.15 -2.07 10.56
N GLY A 292 16.97 -2.56 11.78
CA GLY A 292 17.96 -2.45 12.85
C GLY A 292 19.07 -3.49 12.78
N GLU A 293 19.70 -3.80 13.91
CA GLU A 293 20.84 -4.72 14.01
C GLU A 293 20.44 -6.12 14.49
N ARG A 294 19.49 -6.21 15.44
CA ARG A 294 18.96 -7.45 15.99
C ARG A 294 17.68 -7.84 15.27
N VAL A 295 17.87 -8.54 14.16
CA VAL A 295 16.78 -9.00 13.29
C VAL A 295 16.38 -10.44 13.63
N TYR A 296 15.10 -10.63 13.94
CA TYR A 296 14.47 -11.95 14.09
C TYR A 296 13.64 -12.29 12.85
N PHE A 297 13.75 -13.52 12.35
CA PHE A 297 12.97 -14.01 11.21
C PHE A 297 12.06 -15.17 11.62
N GLN A 298 10.76 -15.02 11.38
CA GLN A 298 9.65 -15.83 11.87
C GLN A 298 8.69 -16.19 10.73
N GLY A 299 7.71 -17.06 11.03
CA GLY A 299 6.77 -17.58 10.06
C GLY A 299 7.26 -18.88 9.41
N GLY A 300 6.41 -19.52 8.61
CA GLY A 300 6.71 -20.82 7.99
C GLY A 300 7.96 -20.79 7.10
N VAL A 301 8.19 -19.68 6.39
CA VAL A 301 9.34 -19.54 5.49
C VAL A 301 10.67 -19.44 6.24
N ALA A 302 10.65 -19.03 7.52
CA ALA A 302 11.87 -18.98 8.34
C ALA A 302 12.51 -20.35 8.58
N GLY A 303 11.75 -21.45 8.41
CA GLY A 303 12.28 -22.81 8.40
C GLY A 303 13.20 -23.11 7.20
N ASN A 304 13.06 -22.37 6.09
CA ASN A 304 13.87 -22.55 4.90
C ASN A 304 15.23 -21.84 5.06
N LYS A 305 16.26 -22.62 5.43
CA LYS A 305 17.62 -22.12 5.69
C LYS A 305 18.25 -21.39 4.50
N SER A 306 17.87 -21.74 3.27
CA SER A 306 18.39 -21.05 2.08
C SER A 306 17.88 -19.62 1.96
N VAL A 307 16.64 -19.35 2.40
CA VAL A 307 16.06 -18.00 2.49
C VAL A 307 16.76 -17.18 3.58
N VAL A 308 17.07 -17.81 4.72
CA VAL A 308 17.87 -17.16 5.80
C VAL A 308 19.23 -16.72 5.27
N ALA A 309 19.94 -17.59 4.56
CA ALA A 309 21.22 -17.26 3.94
C ALA A 309 21.11 -16.15 2.89
N ALA A 310 20.01 -16.13 2.13
CA ALA A 310 19.73 -15.06 1.18
C ALA A 310 19.53 -13.70 1.89
N PHE A 311 18.80 -13.65 3.01
CA PHE A 311 18.67 -12.43 3.83
C PHE A 311 20.03 -11.95 4.35
N GLU A 312 20.85 -12.86 4.88
CA GLU A 312 22.19 -12.51 5.38
C GLU A 312 23.08 -11.95 4.25
N ASN A 313 22.99 -12.52 3.05
CA ASN A 313 23.72 -12.04 1.87
C ASN A 313 23.23 -10.68 1.37
N VAL A 314 21.91 -10.45 1.33
CA VAL A 314 21.31 -9.20 0.85
C VAL A 314 21.52 -8.05 1.84
N LEU A 315 21.38 -8.32 3.13
CA LEU A 315 21.46 -7.27 4.17
C LEU A 315 22.87 -7.09 4.75
N GLY A 316 23.77 -8.05 4.57
CA GLY A 316 25.07 -8.06 5.24
C GLY A 316 24.97 -8.12 6.77
N LYS A 317 23.83 -8.58 7.29
CA LYS A 317 23.48 -8.61 8.72
C LYS A 317 23.16 -10.04 9.15
N LYS A 318 23.39 -10.34 10.44
CA LYS A 318 23.01 -11.63 11.02
C LYS A 318 21.50 -11.71 11.19
N ILE A 319 20.90 -12.82 10.75
CA ILE A 319 19.46 -13.10 10.94
C ILE A 319 19.27 -14.18 12.00
N THR A 320 18.41 -13.93 12.99
CA THR A 320 18.12 -14.89 14.06
C THR A 320 16.78 -15.56 13.82
N VAL A 321 16.75 -16.89 13.73
CA VAL A 321 15.51 -17.65 13.62
C VAL A 321 15.22 -18.31 14.98
N PRO A 322 14.07 -18.04 15.62
CA PRO A 322 13.71 -18.68 16.87
C PRO A 322 13.38 -20.17 16.65
N GLN A 323 13.58 -21.01 17.67
CA GLN A 323 13.42 -22.47 17.54
C GLN A 323 12.03 -22.90 17.03
N ASN A 324 10.98 -22.22 17.49
CA ASN A 324 9.58 -22.51 17.12
C ASN A 324 9.02 -21.42 16.18
N CYS A 325 9.81 -21.02 15.18
CA CYS A 325 9.51 -19.90 14.27
C CYS A 325 8.16 -19.98 13.53
N ASN A 326 7.61 -21.18 13.36
CA ASN A 326 6.34 -21.42 12.67
C ASN A 326 5.10 -21.26 13.57
N VAL A 327 5.25 -21.17 14.90
CA VAL A 327 4.13 -21.05 15.86
C VAL A 327 4.27 -19.85 16.80
N THR A 328 5.15 -18.90 16.49
CA THR A 328 5.40 -17.71 17.33
C THR A 328 4.14 -16.87 17.56
N GLY A 329 3.24 -16.74 16.58
CA GLY A 329 1.96 -16.05 16.74
C GLY A 329 1.09 -16.68 17.84
N ALA A 330 0.98 -18.01 17.86
CA ALA A 330 0.24 -18.74 18.89
C ALA A 330 0.92 -18.63 20.27
N ILE A 331 2.26 -18.73 20.33
CA ILE A 331 3.01 -18.53 21.58
C ILE A 331 2.74 -17.13 22.14
N GLY A 332 2.80 -16.11 21.30
CA GLY A 332 2.52 -14.73 21.65
C GLY A 332 1.11 -14.52 22.19
N ALA A 333 0.11 -15.12 21.54
CA ALA A 333 -1.27 -15.09 22.02
C ALA A 333 -1.39 -15.73 23.42
N ALA A 334 -0.79 -16.91 23.64
CA ALA A 334 -0.81 -17.59 24.94
C ALA A 334 -0.14 -16.75 26.05
N LEU A 335 0.99 -16.09 25.75
CA LEU A 335 1.66 -15.17 26.69
C LEU A 335 0.76 -13.97 27.05
N ILE A 336 0.02 -13.43 26.09
CA ILE A 336 -0.91 -12.32 26.33
C ILE A 336 -2.12 -12.78 27.15
N ALA A 337 -2.63 -13.98 26.90
CA ALA A 337 -3.68 -14.60 27.71
C ALA A 337 -3.24 -14.72 29.19
N MET A 338 -1.99 -15.13 29.40
CA MET A 338 -1.39 -15.23 30.73
C MET A 338 -1.30 -13.86 31.43
N GLU A 339 -0.95 -12.79 30.72
CA GLU A 339 -0.83 -11.44 31.29
C GLU A 339 -2.16 -10.76 31.56
N ARG A 340 -3.17 -10.99 30.72
CA ARG A 340 -4.50 -10.37 30.82
C ARG A 340 -5.47 -11.13 31.72
N ARG A 341 -5.03 -12.21 32.38
CA ARG A 341 -5.84 -12.93 33.35
C ARG A 341 -6.15 -12.03 34.55
N HIS A 342 -7.42 -11.65 34.71
CA HIS A 342 -7.89 -10.88 35.86
C HIS A 342 -8.48 -11.80 36.93
N GLY A 343 -7.73 -12.07 38.00
CA GLY A 343 -8.24 -12.77 39.20
C GLY A 343 -8.44 -14.29 39.05
N ASP A 344 -9.38 -14.85 39.81
CA ASP A 344 -9.73 -16.29 39.85
C ASP A 344 -10.87 -16.67 38.88
N GLU A 345 -11.10 -15.85 37.84
CA GLU A 345 -12.13 -16.14 36.84
C GLU A 345 -11.80 -17.41 36.05
N THR A 346 -12.81 -18.25 35.84
CA THR A 346 -12.72 -19.46 35.01
C THR A 346 -12.76 -19.07 33.54
N SER A 347 -11.85 -19.62 32.73
CA SER A 347 -11.82 -19.41 31.27
C SER A 347 -13.16 -19.75 30.61
N ASN A 348 -13.51 -19.01 29.56
CA ASN A 348 -14.66 -19.26 28.69
C ASN A 348 -14.44 -20.43 27.72
N PHE A 349 -13.27 -21.08 27.77
CA PHE A 349 -12.89 -22.12 26.84
C PHE A 349 -13.89 -23.27 26.81
N GLY A 350 -14.35 -23.61 25.61
CA GLY A 350 -15.38 -24.62 25.39
C GLY A 350 -14.92 -26.08 25.55
N GLY A 351 -13.65 -26.33 25.89
CA GLY A 351 -13.06 -27.67 26.07
C GLY A 351 -12.38 -28.22 24.80
N PHE A 352 -11.65 -29.33 24.92
CA PHE A 352 -11.00 -29.98 23.76
C PHE A 352 -11.99 -30.80 22.91
N ASP A 353 -13.14 -31.21 23.47
CA ASP A 353 -14.24 -31.92 22.80
C ASP A 353 -15.15 -31.01 21.92
N LEU A 354 -14.67 -29.83 21.52
CA LEU A 354 -15.39 -28.89 20.63
C LEU A 354 -15.72 -29.48 19.24
N VAL A 355 -15.17 -30.64 18.90
CA VAL A 355 -15.41 -31.39 17.65
C VAL A 355 -16.89 -31.74 17.49
N ASP A 356 -17.56 -32.09 18.59
CA ASP A 356 -18.94 -32.60 18.60
C ASP A 356 -20.01 -31.50 18.56
N ARG A 357 -19.62 -30.22 18.65
CA ARG A 357 -20.56 -29.11 18.46
C ARG A 357 -20.94 -28.99 16.99
N GLU A 358 -22.22 -29.21 16.70
CA GLU A 358 -22.83 -28.86 15.42
C GLU A 358 -22.67 -27.35 15.16
N TYR A 359 -22.18 -26.97 14.00
CA TYR A 359 -22.12 -25.58 13.57
C TYR A 359 -22.73 -25.45 12.17
N ASP A 360 -23.38 -24.31 11.93
CA ASP A 360 -24.06 -24.01 10.68
C ASP A 360 -23.62 -22.62 10.22
N VAL A 361 -23.08 -22.55 9.00
CA VAL A 361 -22.70 -21.30 8.35
C VAL A 361 -23.64 -21.06 7.18
N LYS A 362 -24.64 -20.21 7.37
CA LYS A 362 -25.58 -19.82 6.32
C LYS A 362 -25.16 -18.51 5.68
N SER A 363 -24.90 -18.53 4.38
CA SER A 363 -24.64 -17.32 3.60
C SER A 363 -25.94 -16.79 3.00
N PHE A 364 -26.17 -15.48 3.08
CA PHE A 364 -27.28 -14.82 2.40
C PHE A 364 -26.86 -13.46 1.85
N GLU A 365 -27.56 -13.02 0.80
CA GLU A 365 -27.35 -11.70 0.21
C GLU A 365 -28.29 -10.67 0.87
N CYS A 366 -27.71 -9.60 1.40
CA CYS A 366 -28.46 -8.52 2.03
C CYS A 366 -29.17 -7.64 1.00
N GLN A 367 -30.49 -7.75 0.90
CA GLN A 367 -31.32 -6.93 -0.01
C GLN A 367 -31.66 -5.53 0.55
N HIS A 368 -30.99 -5.07 1.61
CA HIS A 368 -31.40 -3.85 2.31
C HIS A 368 -31.08 -2.55 1.56
N CYS A 369 -29.97 -2.56 0.86
CA CYS A 369 -29.45 -1.41 0.17
C CYS A 369 -28.72 -1.89 -1.10
N PRO A 370 -28.38 -0.98 -2.03
CA PRO A 370 -27.73 -1.33 -3.29
C PRO A 370 -26.37 -2.03 -3.15
N ASN A 371 -25.83 -2.19 -1.94
CA ASN A 371 -24.58 -2.90 -1.67
C ASN A 371 -24.69 -4.42 -1.78
N HIS A 372 -25.90 -5.01 -1.62
CA HIS A 372 -26.12 -6.46 -1.79
C HIS A 372 -25.05 -7.34 -1.11
N CYS A 373 -24.72 -7.02 0.14
CA CYS A 373 -23.60 -7.65 0.86
C CYS A 373 -23.83 -9.15 1.02
N HIS A 374 -22.81 -9.98 0.81
CA HIS A 374 -22.86 -11.41 1.15
C HIS A 374 -22.51 -11.59 2.62
N VAL A 375 -23.53 -11.78 3.45
CA VAL A 375 -23.39 -11.93 4.91
C VAL A 375 -23.44 -13.40 5.28
N LYS A 376 -22.46 -13.85 6.06
CA LYS A 376 -22.39 -15.19 6.65
C LYS A 376 -22.95 -15.14 8.06
N LYS A 377 -23.94 -15.97 8.36
CA LYS A 377 -24.48 -16.21 9.70
C LYS A 377 -23.80 -17.44 10.29
N ILE A 378 -23.20 -17.32 11.47
CA ILE A 378 -22.63 -18.44 12.21
C ILE A 378 -23.56 -18.80 13.36
N SER A 379 -23.95 -20.07 13.40
CA SER A 379 -24.71 -20.67 14.49
C SER A 379 -23.95 -21.88 15.05
N ILE A 380 -23.92 -22.03 16.38
CA ILE A 380 -23.25 -23.13 17.09
C ILE A 380 -24.31 -23.78 17.99
N GLY A 381 -24.51 -25.10 17.86
CA GLY A 381 -25.51 -25.86 18.64
C GLY A 381 -26.95 -25.39 18.40
N GLY A 382 -27.26 -24.86 17.21
CA GLY A 382 -28.56 -24.24 16.90
C GLY A 382 -28.75 -22.82 17.44
N GLU A 383 -27.85 -22.34 18.30
CA GLU A 383 -27.86 -20.97 18.83
C GLU A 383 -27.11 -20.03 17.87
N PHE A 384 -27.66 -18.84 17.63
CA PHE A 384 -27.00 -17.81 16.83
C PHE A 384 -25.85 -17.18 17.62
N LYS A 385 -24.66 -17.06 17.00
CA LYS A 385 -23.51 -16.40 17.61
C LYS A 385 -23.18 -15.06 16.97
N SER A 386 -22.85 -15.05 15.68
CA SER A 386 -22.38 -13.84 15.02
C SER A 386 -22.68 -13.82 13.52
N PHE A 387 -22.67 -12.62 12.92
CA PHE A 387 -22.70 -12.42 11.48
C PHE A 387 -21.36 -11.83 11.01
N TYR A 388 -20.96 -12.13 9.78
CA TYR A 388 -19.73 -11.62 9.15
C TYR A 388 -19.99 -11.22 7.70
N GLY A 389 -19.27 -10.21 7.19
CA GLY A 389 -19.24 -9.87 5.76
C GLY A 389 -20.24 -8.79 5.32
N GLY A 390 -20.87 -8.10 6.27
CA GLY A 390 -21.74 -6.97 5.97
C GLY A 390 -20.96 -5.66 5.84
N ILE A 391 -21.17 -4.88 4.77
CA ILE A 391 -20.61 -3.51 4.66
C ILE A 391 -21.28 -2.56 5.68
N CYS A 392 -22.51 -2.87 6.09
CA CYS A 392 -23.29 -2.11 7.07
C CYS A 392 -23.53 -2.90 8.35
N ASP A 393 -23.76 -2.20 9.47
CA ASP A 393 -23.95 -2.76 10.82
C ASP A 393 -25.21 -3.62 11.01
N ARG A 394 -26.02 -3.78 9.96
CA ARG A 394 -27.36 -4.33 10.09
C ARG A 394 -27.38 -5.71 10.75
N TYR A 395 -26.34 -6.52 10.54
CA TYR A 395 -26.27 -7.88 11.05
C TYR A 395 -25.23 -8.06 12.14
N GLU A 396 -24.15 -7.29 12.16
CA GLU A 396 -23.05 -7.45 13.13
C GLU A 396 -23.40 -6.88 14.52
N LEU A 397 -24.45 -6.07 14.62
CA LEU A 397 -25.02 -5.60 15.89
C LEU A 397 -25.90 -6.67 16.55
N LYS A 398 -25.30 -7.60 17.29
CA LYS A 398 -25.96 -8.23 18.47
C LYS A 398 -24.93 -9.03 19.27
N GLY A 399 -24.17 -8.32 20.09
CA GLY A 399 -23.26 -8.99 21.02
C GLY A 399 -22.23 -8.07 21.64
N GLU A 400 -22.63 -6.92 22.18
CA GLU A 400 -21.95 -6.28 23.31
C GLU A 400 -22.76 -5.07 23.79
N GLN A 401 -22.83 -4.92 25.11
CA GLN A 401 -23.51 -3.80 25.75
C GLN A 401 -22.82 -2.51 25.34
N THR A 402 -23.57 -1.54 24.83
CA THR A 402 -23.13 -0.15 24.69
C THR A 402 -22.97 0.47 26.08
N THR A 403 -21.96 0.06 26.83
CA THR A 403 -21.44 0.77 28.00
C THR A 403 -20.29 1.65 27.52
N GLY A 404 -20.61 2.72 26.79
CA GLY A 404 -19.64 3.71 26.32
C GLY A 404 -20.33 4.84 25.57
N GLN A 405 -19.89 6.09 25.77
CA GLN A 405 -20.46 7.29 25.14
C GLN A 405 -20.71 7.09 23.64
N VAL A 406 -21.90 7.48 23.16
CA VAL A 406 -22.18 7.56 21.71
C VAL A 406 -21.26 8.63 21.11
N LEU A 407 -20.14 8.20 20.53
CA LEU A 407 -19.22 9.08 19.82
C LEU A 407 -19.92 9.67 18.57
N PRO A 408 -19.70 10.95 18.26
CA PRO A 408 -20.30 11.56 17.07
C PRO A 408 -19.76 10.93 15.77
N ASP A 409 -20.60 10.90 14.75
CA ASP A 409 -20.24 10.43 13.40
C ASP A 409 -19.94 11.63 12.51
N LEU A 410 -18.74 12.17 12.64
CA LEU A 410 -18.32 13.40 11.95
C LEU A 410 -18.29 13.25 10.42
N PHE A 411 -18.10 12.03 9.91
CA PHE A 411 -18.13 11.75 8.48
C PHE A 411 -19.56 11.83 7.95
N LYS A 412 -20.52 11.23 8.66
CA LYS A 412 -21.94 11.32 8.32
C LYS A 412 -22.48 12.75 8.45
N GLU A 413 -22.08 13.48 9.49
CA GLU A 413 -22.42 14.90 9.65
C GLU A 413 -21.92 15.72 8.45
N ARG A 414 -20.65 15.54 8.06
CA ARG A 414 -20.02 16.21 6.92
C ARG A 414 -20.67 15.84 5.58
N GLU A 415 -21.05 14.58 5.38
CA GLU A 415 -21.81 14.16 4.19
C GLU A 415 -23.20 14.82 4.15
N GLY A 416 -23.86 14.96 5.31
CA GLY A 416 -25.09 15.74 5.42
C GLY A 416 -24.92 17.20 5.01
N MET A 417 -23.80 17.83 5.39
CA MET A 417 -23.45 19.19 4.96
C MET A 417 -23.18 19.27 3.45
N LEU A 418 -22.56 18.25 2.85
CA LEU A 418 -22.29 18.19 1.41
C LEU A 418 -23.61 18.08 0.61
N MET A 419 -24.55 17.29 1.12
CA MET A 419 -25.82 16.98 0.46
C MET A 419 -26.94 17.98 0.74
N SER A 420 -26.71 19.01 1.57
CA SER A 420 -27.76 19.96 2.02
C SER A 420 -28.41 20.77 0.90
N TYR A 421 -27.72 20.95 -0.23
CA TYR A 421 -28.24 21.67 -1.41
C TYR A 421 -28.84 20.72 -2.46
N TYR A 422 -28.97 19.43 -2.16
CA TYR A 422 -29.63 18.47 -3.04
C TYR A 422 -31.14 18.50 -2.83
N ASN A 423 -31.83 19.21 -3.72
CA ASN A 423 -33.27 19.44 -3.64
C ASN A 423 -34.05 18.69 -4.72
N GLU A 424 -35.33 18.44 -4.46
CA GLU A 424 -36.25 17.94 -5.47
C GLU A 424 -36.61 19.05 -6.47
N CYS A 425 -36.59 18.73 -7.77
CA CYS A 425 -37.01 19.63 -8.84
C CYS A 425 -38.36 19.21 -9.43
N ALA A 426 -39.00 20.13 -10.14
CA ALA A 426 -40.25 19.87 -10.84
C ALA A 426 -40.16 18.65 -11.79
N PRO A 427 -41.24 17.86 -11.96
CA PRO A 427 -41.21 16.62 -12.73
C PRO A 427 -40.73 16.75 -14.18
N ASN A 428 -40.98 17.90 -14.82
CA ASN A 428 -40.67 18.17 -16.23
C ASN A 428 -39.40 19.00 -16.44
N ALA A 429 -38.57 19.18 -15.40
CA ALA A 429 -37.34 19.95 -15.50
C ALA A 429 -36.30 19.23 -16.40
N PRO A 430 -35.47 19.96 -17.16
CA PRO A 430 -34.30 19.38 -17.84
C PRO A 430 -33.43 18.61 -16.85
N VAL A 431 -32.88 17.46 -17.25
CA VAL A 431 -32.09 16.59 -16.37
C VAL A 431 -30.60 16.75 -16.66
N ILE A 432 -29.79 16.70 -15.59
CA ILE A 432 -28.34 16.60 -15.68
C ILE A 432 -27.79 15.60 -14.67
N GLY A 433 -26.92 14.70 -15.13
CA GLY A 433 -26.23 13.74 -14.28
C GLY A 433 -24.98 14.32 -13.65
N ILE A 434 -24.76 14.09 -12.36
CA ILE A 434 -23.48 14.37 -11.70
C ILE A 434 -22.98 13.07 -11.04
N PRO A 435 -21.85 12.50 -11.49
CA PRO A 435 -21.28 11.30 -10.88
C PRO A 435 -20.66 11.61 -9.52
N ARG A 436 -20.81 10.71 -8.56
CA ARG A 436 -20.24 10.81 -7.19
C ARG A 436 -18.75 10.46 -7.18
N VAL A 437 -17.93 11.25 -7.87
CA VAL A 437 -16.51 10.94 -8.11
C VAL A 437 -15.62 12.16 -7.87
N LEU A 438 -14.38 11.91 -7.43
CA LEU A 438 -13.31 12.92 -7.36
C LEU A 438 -13.75 14.23 -6.69
N MET A 439 -13.84 15.33 -7.45
CA MET A 439 -14.21 16.67 -6.95
C MET A 439 -15.66 16.78 -6.46
N PHE A 440 -16.52 15.78 -6.70
CA PHE A 440 -17.87 15.72 -6.13
C PHE A 440 -17.83 15.92 -4.62
N PHE A 441 -16.92 15.24 -3.93
CA PHE A 441 -16.82 15.27 -2.47
C PHE A 441 -16.38 16.64 -1.92
N GLU A 442 -15.95 17.58 -2.76
CA GLU A 442 -15.53 18.92 -2.34
C GLU A 442 -16.45 20.03 -2.84
N GLN A 443 -17.01 19.88 -4.04
CA GLN A 443 -17.65 20.96 -4.79
C GLN A 443 -19.11 20.67 -5.15
N PHE A 444 -19.70 19.58 -4.65
CA PHE A 444 -21.09 19.28 -4.96
C PHE A 444 -22.08 20.40 -4.59
N PRO A 445 -21.96 21.10 -3.43
CA PRO A 445 -22.81 22.25 -3.10
C PRO A 445 -22.83 23.33 -4.17
N LEU A 446 -21.66 23.67 -4.73
CA LEU A 446 -21.52 24.62 -5.85
C LEU A 446 -22.36 24.19 -7.06
N TRP A 447 -22.24 22.92 -7.47
CA TRP A 447 -22.92 22.40 -8.66
C TRP A 447 -24.41 22.19 -8.44
N ALA A 448 -24.80 21.65 -7.28
CA ALA A 448 -26.19 21.42 -6.92
C ALA A 448 -26.98 22.74 -6.87
N ALA A 449 -26.43 23.77 -6.23
CA ALA A 449 -27.06 25.09 -6.15
C ALA A 449 -27.13 25.78 -7.52
N PHE A 450 -26.07 25.69 -8.35
CA PHE A 450 -26.09 26.26 -9.70
C PHE A 450 -27.21 25.66 -10.56
N PHE A 451 -27.26 24.33 -10.70
CA PHE A 451 -28.28 23.67 -11.53
C PHE A 451 -29.68 23.78 -10.92
N GLY A 452 -29.80 23.70 -9.59
CA GLY A 452 -31.07 23.88 -8.88
C GLY A 452 -31.69 25.25 -9.12
N GLU A 453 -30.90 26.33 -9.02
CA GLU A 453 -31.36 27.71 -9.26
C GLU A 453 -31.73 27.94 -10.74
N LEU A 454 -31.06 27.23 -11.67
CA LEU A 454 -31.48 27.22 -13.08
C LEU A 454 -32.75 26.38 -13.33
N GLY A 455 -33.29 25.70 -12.33
CA GLY A 455 -34.43 24.79 -12.48
C GLY A 455 -34.09 23.54 -13.29
N VAL A 456 -32.84 23.07 -13.23
CA VAL A 456 -32.36 21.83 -13.84
C VAL A 456 -32.31 20.74 -12.77
N LYS A 457 -32.95 19.60 -13.04
CA LYS A 457 -32.98 18.45 -12.13
C LYS A 457 -31.65 17.72 -12.14
N VAL A 458 -30.97 17.73 -10.99
CA VAL A 458 -29.72 16.97 -10.78
C VAL A 458 -30.05 15.52 -10.45
N VAL A 459 -29.45 14.58 -11.17
CA VAL A 459 -29.51 13.14 -10.91
C VAL A 459 -28.11 12.64 -10.53
N LEU A 460 -27.99 11.96 -9.40
CA LEU A 460 -26.72 11.41 -8.92
C LEU A 460 -26.58 9.93 -9.27
N SER A 461 -25.36 9.51 -9.61
CA SER A 461 -25.01 8.08 -9.65
C SER A 461 -25.21 7.48 -8.26
N ASP A 462 -25.51 6.19 -8.13
CA ASP A 462 -25.63 5.52 -6.83
C ASP A 462 -24.37 5.70 -5.95
N ILE A 463 -24.53 5.48 -4.64
CA ILE A 463 -23.38 5.38 -3.73
C ILE A 463 -22.52 4.22 -4.22
N THR A 464 -21.21 4.44 -4.22
CA THR A 464 -20.22 3.48 -4.70
C THR A 464 -20.42 2.12 -4.04
N ASN A 465 -20.55 1.09 -4.87
CA ASN A 465 -20.81 -0.28 -4.45
C ASN A 465 -20.12 -1.26 -5.40
N ARG A 466 -20.09 -2.54 -5.04
CA ARG A 466 -19.34 -3.56 -5.79
C ARG A 466 -19.81 -3.71 -7.24
N LYS A 467 -21.11 -3.55 -7.51
CA LYS A 467 -21.66 -3.58 -8.88
C LYS A 467 -21.12 -2.42 -9.71
N LEU A 468 -21.09 -1.21 -9.14
CA LEU A 468 -20.51 -0.01 -9.75
C LEU A 468 -19.01 -0.18 -10.03
N ILE A 469 -18.25 -0.66 -9.03
CA ILE A 469 -16.81 -0.90 -9.16
C ILE A 469 -16.52 -1.89 -10.29
N ASN A 470 -17.19 -3.05 -10.30
CA ASN A 470 -17.00 -4.07 -11.32
C ASN A 470 -17.32 -3.57 -12.74
N LYS A 471 -18.36 -2.73 -12.89
CA LYS A 471 -18.67 -2.09 -14.18
C LYS A 471 -17.58 -1.13 -14.61
N GLY A 472 -17.05 -0.33 -13.68
CA GLY A 472 -15.94 0.57 -13.97
C GLY A 472 -14.70 -0.18 -14.48
N LEU A 473 -14.40 -1.34 -13.89
CA LEU A 473 -13.29 -2.20 -14.32
C LEU A 473 -13.49 -2.81 -15.72
N GLN A 474 -14.73 -3.01 -16.16
CA GLN A 474 -15.03 -3.52 -17.50
C GLN A 474 -14.95 -2.43 -18.59
N GLU A 475 -15.15 -1.17 -18.22
CA GLU A 475 -15.24 -0.04 -19.15
C GLU A 475 -13.92 0.77 -19.24
N VAL A 476 -12.97 0.55 -18.34
CA VAL A 476 -11.71 1.28 -18.32
C VAL A 476 -10.84 0.93 -19.55
N LEU A 477 -10.32 1.96 -20.23
CA LEU A 477 -9.54 1.80 -21.46
C LEU A 477 -8.02 1.73 -21.25
N ALA A 478 -7.55 2.23 -20.11
CA ALA A 478 -6.14 2.29 -19.76
C ALA A 478 -5.97 2.19 -18.25
N GLU A 479 -4.83 1.67 -17.80
CA GLU A 479 -4.53 1.60 -16.38
C GLU A 479 -4.49 3.00 -15.74
N ALA A 480 -5.18 3.14 -14.62
CA ALA A 480 -5.32 4.38 -13.87
C ALA A 480 -5.40 4.08 -12.36
N CYS A 481 -5.37 5.11 -11.51
CA CYS A 481 -5.59 4.88 -10.07
C CYS A 481 -7.02 4.40 -9.81
N TYR A 482 -7.19 3.60 -8.76
CA TYR A 482 -8.47 2.95 -8.44
C TYR A 482 -9.71 3.90 -8.46
N PRO A 483 -9.68 5.12 -7.87
CA PRO A 483 -10.81 6.05 -7.92
C PRO A 483 -11.20 6.51 -9.35
N VAL A 484 -10.25 6.55 -10.28
CA VAL A 484 -10.52 6.87 -11.69
C VAL A 484 -11.22 5.71 -12.38
N LYS A 485 -10.82 4.46 -12.08
CA LYS A 485 -11.52 3.26 -12.59
C LYS A 485 -12.96 3.21 -12.09
N VAL A 486 -13.18 3.53 -10.81
CA VAL A 486 -14.52 3.62 -10.22
C VAL A 486 -15.38 4.68 -10.92
N ALA A 487 -14.77 5.79 -11.39
CA ALA A 487 -15.51 6.83 -12.11
C ALA A 487 -16.18 6.35 -13.40
N TYR A 488 -15.62 5.35 -14.11
CA TYR A 488 -16.27 4.71 -15.26
C TYR A 488 -17.58 4.05 -14.85
N GLY A 489 -17.60 3.38 -13.70
CA GLY A 489 -18.79 2.78 -13.14
C GLY A 489 -19.89 3.81 -12.89
N HIS A 490 -19.54 4.95 -12.26
CA HIS A 490 -20.52 6.01 -11.95
C HIS A 490 -21.16 6.60 -13.21
N VAL A 491 -20.39 6.78 -14.28
CA VAL A 491 -20.93 7.23 -15.58
C VAL A 491 -21.84 6.17 -16.18
N ALA A 492 -21.45 4.90 -16.19
CA ALA A 492 -22.28 3.80 -16.67
C ALA A 492 -23.61 3.72 -15.90
N ASN A 493 -23.59 3.88 -14.58
CA ASN A 493 -24.79 3.89 -13.74
C ASN A 493 -25.73 5.06 -14.05
N LEU A 494 -25.22 6.25 -14.36
CA LEU A 494 -26.05 7.39 -14.79
C LEU A 494 -26.71 7.12 -16.14
N ILE A 495 -26.00 6.52 -17.08
CA ILE A 495 -26.55 6.13 -18.40
C ILE A 495 -27.69 5.12 -18.22
N GLU A 496 -27.52 4.12 -17.34
CA GLU A 496 -28.56 3.13 -17.01
C GLU A 496 -29.80 3.76 -16.37
N LYS A 497 -29.64 4.88 -15.67
CA LYS A 497 -30.76 5.68 -15.13
C LYS A 497 -31.46 6.54 -16.19
N GLY A 498 -31.06 6.43 -17.46
CA GLY A 498 -31.64 7.19 -18.57
C GLY A 498 -31.17 8.63 -18.67
N VAL A 499 -30.02 8.97 -18.07
CA VAL A 499 -29.45 10.33 -18.15
C VAL A 499 -28.71 10.50 -19.49
N ASP A 500 -29.09 11.51 -20.26
CA ASP A 500 -28.52 11.82 -21.59
C ASP A 500 -27.39 12.86 -21.54
N ARG A 501 -27.32 13.66 -20.46
CA ARG A 501 -26.31 14.71 -20.25
C ARG A 501 -25.64 14.55 -18.89
N ILE A 502 -24.32 14.45 -18.87
CA ILE A 502 -23.53 14.33 -17.64
C ILE A 502 -22.62 15.55 -17.50
N PHE A 503 -22.69 16.23 -16.37
CA PHE A 503 -21.76 17.29 -16.00
C PHE A 503 -20.54 16.70 -15.31
N LEU A 504 -19.38 16.86 -15.94
CA LEU A 504 -18.12 16.39 -15.44
C LEU A 504 -17.02 17.40 -15.83
N PRO A 505 -16.78 18.42 -14.99
CA PRO A 505 -15.84 19.48 -15.31
C PRO A 505 -14.39 19.03 -15.17
N SER A 506 -13.50 19.63 -15.96
CA SER A 506 -12.05 19.55 -15.80
C SER A 506 -11.58 20.69 -14.89
N ILE A 507 -11.41 20.41 -13.60
CA ILE A 507 -10.96 21.40 -12.62
C ILE A 507 -9.43 21.43 -12.58
N ILE A 508 -8.82 22.49 -13.09
CA ILE A 508 -7.37 22.56 -13.31
C ILE A 508 -6.61 22.91 -12.03
N ASP A 509 -6.97 24.02 -11.40
CA ASP A 509 -6.37 24.54 -10.18
C ASP A 509 -7.42 24.95 -9.15
N LEU A 510 -6.96 25.13 -7.93
CA LEU A 510 -7.71 25.55 -6.75
C LEU A 510 -7.04 26.79 -6.14
N GLU A 511 -7.80 27.56 -5.40
CA GLU A 511 -7.28 28.73 -4.69
C GLU A 511 -6.21 28.31 -3.67
N LYS A 512 -5.14 29.11 -3.55
CA LYS A 512 -4.11 28.93 -2.53
C LYS A 512 -4.67 29.30 -1.14
N ASP A 513 -4.33 28.55 -0.10
CA ASP A 513 -4.69 28.96 1.27
C ASP A 513 -3.73 30.03 1.82
N LYS A 514 -2.50 30.02 1.33
CA LYS A 514 -1.35 30.77 1.81
C LYS A 514 -0.39 31.09 0.65
N ASP A 515 0.43 32.12 0.84
CA ASP A 515 1.44 32.54 -0.14
C ASP A 515 2.77 31.76 -0.01
N ASP A 516 2.82 30.75 0.85
CA ASP A 516 3.97 29.85 1.08
C ASP A 516 4.24 28.90 -0.10
N VAL A 517 3.25 28.70 -0.97
CA VAL A 517 3.32 27.84 -2.15
C VAL A 517 3.17 28.62 -3.46
N ALA A 518 3.93 28.20 -4.47
CA ALA A 518 3.90 28.85 -5.77
C ALA A 518 2.57 28.64 -6.51
N ARG A 519 1.98 27.44 -6.41
CA ARG A 519 0.81 26.98 -7.18
C ARG A 519 -0.02 25.96 -6.39
N SER A 520 -1.30 25.80 -6.73
CA SER A 520 -2.24 24.84 -6.10
C SER A 520 -3.10 24.13 -7.16
N TYR A 521 -2.51 23.23 -7.92
CA TYR A 521 -3.19 22.43 -8.94
C TYR A 521 -3.95 21.23 -8.37
N ASN A 522 -4.95 20.76 -9.10
CA ASN A 522 -5.44 19.40 -8.96
C ASN A 522 -4.46 18.39 -9.58
N CYS A 523 -4.56 17.11 -9.24
CA CYS A 523 -3.72 16.09 -9.88
C CYS A 523 -4.09 15.95 -11.37
N PRO A 524 -3.16 15.54 -12.24
CA PRO A 524 -3.42 15.41 -13.68
C PRO A 524 -4.60 14.50 -14.03
N LEU A 525 -4.90 13.50 -13.20
CA LEU A 525 -6.03 12.60 -13.44
C LEU A 525 -7.38 13.25 -13.17
N ILE A 526 -7.48 14.14 -12.16
CA ILE A 526 -8.68 14.96 -11.94
C ILE A 526 -8.87 15.95 -13.10
N GLN A 527 -7.78 16.56 -13.58
CA GLN A 527 -7.84 17.44 -14.74
C GLN A 527 -8.27 16.68 -16.01
N GLY A 528 -7.74 15.46 -16.18
CA GLY A 528 -7.97 14.63 -17.35
C GLY A 528 -9.29 13.84 -17.36
N ILE A 529 -10.03 13.77 -16.23
CA ILE A 529 -11.13 12.82 -16.07
C ILE A 529 -12.18 12.85 -17.19
N PRO A 530 -12.63 14.00 -17.70
CA PRO A 530 -13.65 14.01 -18.73
C PRO A 530 -13.10 13.53 -20.09
N PHE A 531 -11.81 13.73 -20.34
CA PHE A 531 -11.14 13.29 -21.56
C PHE A 531 -10.82 11.80 -21.54
N MET A 532 -10.65 11.20 -20.36
CA MET A 532 -10.48 9.75 -20.20
C MET A 532 -11.81 9.00 -20.36
N LEU A 533 -12.91 9.56 -19.86
CA LEU A 533 -14.23 8.92 -19.91
C LEU A 533 -14.94 9.09 -21.25
N ARG A 534 -14.74 10.23 -21.95
CA ARG A 534 -15.43 10.52 -23.22
C ARG A 534 -15.22 9.45 -24.30
N PRO A 535 -14.01 8.89 -24.52
CA PRO A 535 -13.83 7.80 -25.48
C PRO A 535 -14.60 6.52 -25.13
N ALA A 536 -14.71 6.16 -23.84
CA ALA A 536 -15.40 4.94 -23.40
C ALA A 536 -16.93 5.03 -23.52
N PHE A 537 -17.48 6.23 -23.33
CA PHE A 537 -18.92 6.47 -23.39
C PHE A 537 -19.35 7.29 -24.62
N LYS A 538 -18.53 7.26 -25.67
CA LYS A 538 -18.84 7.92 -26.94
C LYS A 538 -20.19 7.42 -27.46
N ASP A 539 -21.00 8.34 -27.97
CA ASP A 539 -22.33 8.10 -28.54
C ASP A 539 -23.40 7.57 -27.55
N LYS A 540 -23.02 7.21 -26.30
CA LYS A 540 -23.95 6.79 -25.24
C LYS A 540 -24.49 7.98 -24.42
N VAL A 541 -23.71 9.04 -24.24
CA VAL A 541 -24.08 10.20 -23.40
C VAL A 541 -23.33 11.48 -23.79
N LYS A 542 -23.95 12.66 -23.62
CA LYS A 542 -23.27 13.96 -23.79
C LYS A 542 -22.55 14.36 -22.51
N ILE A 543 -21.22 14.30 -22.50
CA ILE A 543 -20.40 14.76 -21.36
C ILE A 543 -20.08 16.26 -21.48
N ILE A 544 -20.72 17.07 -20.63
CA ILE A 544 -20.47 18.51 -20.48
C ILE A 544 -19.23 18.68 -19.59
N SER A 545 -18.15 19.18 -20.18
CA SER A 545 -16.81 19.14 -19.57
C SER A 545 -16.07 20.47 -19.75
N PRO A 546 -16.52 21.56 -19.09
CA PRO A 546 -15.80 22.83 -19.11
C PRO A 546 -14.42 22.67 -18.47
N SER A 547 -13.43 23.43 -18.97
CA SER A 547 -12.13 23.57 -18.32
C SER A 547 -12.19 24.77 -17.36
N ILE A 548 -12.12 24.50 -16.07
CA ILE A 548 -12.34 25.51 -15.02
C ILE A 548 -11.03 25.73 -14.24
N PHE A 549 -10.64 26.99 -14.15
CA PHE A 549 -9.62 27.49 -13.25
C PHE A 549 -10.33 28.14 -12.07
N MET A 550 -10.14 27.60 -10.86
CA MET A 550 -10.74 28.15 -9.64
C MET A 550 -9.82 29.16 -8.96
N ALA A 551 -8.51 29.11 -9.23
CA ALA A 551 -7.58 30.08 -8.66
C ALA A 551 -7.88 31.50 -9.19
N LYS A 552 -7.97 32.49 -8.29
CA LYS A 552 -8.34 33.87 -8.63
C LYS A 552 -7.47 34.47 -9.74
N GLU A 553 -6.17 34.14 -9.75
CA GLU A 553 -5.19 34.62 -10.75
C GLU A 553 -5.63 34.37 -12.22
N LYS A 554 -6.36 33.27 -12.48
CA LYS A 554 -6.84 32.89 -13.82
C LYS A 554 -8.31 32.44 -13.83
N GLY A 555 -9.07 32.87 -12.83
CA GLY A 555 -10.42 32.39 -12.60
C GLY A 555 -11.33 32.59 -13.81
N ASN A 556 -11.97 31.52 -14.30
CA ASN A 556 -12.89 31.58 -15.44
C ASN A 556 -14.27 30.98 -15.14
N LEU A 557 -14.54 30.62 -13.88
CA LEU A 557 -15.78 29.98 -13.43
C LEU A 557 -17.03 30.67 -13.98
N GLU A 558 -17.15 32.00 -13.79
CA GLU A 558 -18.33 32.73 -14.27
C GLU A 558 -18.52 32.63 -15.78
N ALA A 559 -17.43 32.71 -16.55
CA ALA A 559 -17.48 32.68 -18.01
C ALA A 559 -17.94 31.31 -18.51
N GLU A 560 -17.45 30.22 -17.91
CA GLU A 560 -17.86 28.86 -18.24
C GLU A 560 -19.30 28.58 -17.79
N MET A 561 -19.69 29.03 -16.60
CA MET A 561 -21.08 28.87 -16.12
C MET A 561 -22.07 29.68 -16.98
N LYS A 562 -21.68 30.86 -17.47
CA LYS A 562 -22.48 31.64 -18.45
C LYS A 562 -22.69 30.88 -19.75
N LYS A 563 -21.70 30.14 -20.25
CA LYS A 563 -21.85 29.29 -21.45
C LYS A 563 -22.83 28.14 -21.19
N ILE A 564 -22.67 27.44 -20.08
CA ILE A 564 -23.52 26.30 -19.71
C ILE A 564 -24.96 26.74 -19.48
N GLY A 565 -25.19 27.81 -18.73
CA GLY A 565 -26.54 28.34 -18.48
C GLY A 565 -27.27 28.72 -19.78
N LYS A 566 -26.56 29.26 -20.77
CA LYS A 566 -27.11 29.52 -22.10
C LYS A 566 -27.49 28.25 -22.87
N GLU A 567 -26.74 27.15 -22.73
CA GLU A 567 -27.13 25.84 -23.30
C GLU A 567 -28.46 25.31 -22.74
N PHE A 568 -28.85 25.76 -21.54
CA PHE A 568 -30.15 25.46 -20.93
C PHE A 568 -31.23 26.51 -21.24
N GLY A 569 -30.96 27.46 -22.15
CA GLY A 569 -31.95 28.47 -22.59
C GLY A 569 -32.25 29.56 -21.56
N LYS A 570 -31.33 29.80 -20.62
CA LYS A 570 -31.51 30.75 -19.50
C LYS A 570 -31.00 32.15 -19.82
N GLU A 571 -31.68 33.15 -19.26
CA GLU A 571 -31.29 34.55 -19.42
C GLU A 571 -30.07 34.90 -18.58
N THR A 572 -29.31 35.91 -19.01
CA THR A 572 -28.09 36.36 -18.30
C THR A 572 -28.33 36.69 -16.83
N LYS A 573 -29.51 37.24 -16.50
CA LYS A 573 -29.89 37.58 -15.12
C LYS A 573 -30.12 36.35 -14.26
N GLU A 574 -30.82 35.33 -14.79
CA GLU A 574 -31.03 34.06 -14.11
C GLU A 574 -29.70 33.35 -13.87
N ILE A 575 -28.82 33.33 -14.88
CA ILE A 575 -27.50 32.70 -14.76
C ILE A 575 -26.63 33.42 -13.73
N ALA A 576 -26.67 34.75 -13.68
CA ALA A 576 -25.94 35.52 -12.66
C ALA A 576 -26.46 35.19 -11.24
N SER A 577 -27.79 35.07 -11.06
CA SER A 577 -28.40 34.62 -9.80
C SER A 577 -27.89 33.23 -9.40
N ALA A 578 -27.90 32.27 -10.34
CA ALA A 578 -27.43 30.92 -10.13
C ALA A 578 -25.94 30.83 -9.74
N ILE A 579 -25.09 31.65 -10.37
CA ILE A 579 -23.66 31.73 -10.02
C ILE A 579 -23.49 32.25 -8.59
N MET A 580 -24.21 33.31 -8.20
CA MET A 580 -24.13 33.85 -6.83
C MET A 580 -24.62 32.84 -5.79
N ALA A 581 -25.74 32.16 -6.06
CA ALA A 581 -26.27 31.11 -5.20
C ALA A 581 -25.28 29.95 -5.04
N ALA A 582 -24.64 29.54 -6.14
CA ALA A 582 -23.63 28.49 -6.15
C ALA A 582 -22.41 28.84 -5.29
N LEU A 583 -21.83 30.04 -5.48
CA LEU A 583 -20.67 30.49 -4.70
C LEU A 583 -21.00 30.56 -3.21
N LYS A 584 -22.16 31.10 -2.86
CA LYS A 584 -22.64 31.17 -1.47
C LYS A 584 -22.80 29.76 -0.85
N ALA A 585 -23.35 28.81 -1.60
CA ALA A 585 -23.51 27.43 -1.13
C ALA A 585 -22.16 26.75 -0.84
N GLN A 586 -21.16 27.00 -1.70
CA GLN A 586 -19.81 26.48 -1.50
C GLN A 586 -19.12 27.10 -0.29
N GLU A 587 -19.24 28.43 -0.11
CA GLU A 587 -18.71 29.15 1.05
C GLU A 587 -19.34 28.67 2.36
N GLU A 588 -20.66 28.48 2.38
CA GLU A 588 -21.41 27.99 3.53
C GLU A 588 -21.00 26.56 3.90
N PHE A 589 -20.81 25.68 2.92
CA PHE A 589 -20.28 24.33 3.15
C PHE A 589 -18.87 24.34 3.76
N VAL A 590 -17.98 25.22 3.28
CA VAL A 590 -16.64 25.39 3.87
C VAL A 590 -16.74 25.89 5.30
N ARG A 591 -17.58 26.89 5.56
CA ARG A 591 -17.79 27.47 6.90
C ARG A 591 -18.30 26.44 7.90
N MET A 592 -19.37 25.71 7.58
CA MET A 592 -19.97 24.71 8.46
C MET A 592 -18.97 23.62 8.88
N ARG A 593 -18.15 23.14 7.93
CA ARG A 593 -17.10 22.15 8.22
C ARG A 593 -16.05 22.68 9.19
N LEU A 594 -15.56 23.90 8.97
CA LEU A 594 -14.52 24.49 9.81
C LEU A 594 -15.02 24.85 11.20
N GLU A 595 -16.25 25.37 11.32
CA GLU A 595 -16.89 25.63 12.61
C GLU A 595 -17.04 24.34 13.41
N ARG A 596 -17.57 23.28 12.77
CA ARG A 596 -17.73 21.97 13.41
C ARG A 596 -16.39 21.36 13.85
N GLY A 597 -15.36 21.45 13.01
CA GLY A 597 -14.03 20.98 13.38
C GLY A 597 -13.43 21.72 14.57
N GLN A 598 -13.63 23.04 14.66
CA GLN A 598 -13.19 23.82 15.81
C GLN A 598 -13.92 23.45 17.11
N GLU A 599 -15.22 23.15 17.04
CA GLU A 599 -15.97 22.62 18.18
C GLU A 599 -15.38 21.32 18.69
N VAL A 600 -15.14 20.35 17.79
CA VAL A 600 -14.57 19.05 18.12
C VAL A 600 -13.16 19.20 18.70
N LEU A 601 -12.30 20.03 18.11
CA LEU A 601 -10.94 20.23 18.63
C LEU A 601 -10.92 20.82 20.05
N LYS A 602 -11.92 21.63 20.43
CA LYS A 602 -12.04 22.18 21.79
C LYS A 602 -12.46 21.13 22.84
N THR A 603 -13.11 20.03 22.43
CA THR A 603 -13.52 18.97 23.37
C THR A 603 -12.39 17.98 23.66
N LEU A 604 -11.35 17.94 22.82
CA LEU A 604 -10.19 17.08 23.01
C LEU A 604 -9.37 17.54 24.23
N LYS A 605 -9.04 16.59 25.11
CA LYS A 605 -8.22 16.79 26.30
C LYS A 605 -7.10 15.75 26.34
N LYS A 606 -6.09 15.97 27.19
CA LYS A 606 -5.05 14.97 27.45
C LYS A 606 -5.70 13.70 28.01
N GLY A 607 -5.68 12.59 27.27
CA GLY A 607 -6.36 11.33 27.60
C GLY A 607 -7.67 11.06 26.82
N ASN A 608 -8.13 11.98 25.96
CA ASN A 608 -9.20 11.73 24.98
C ASN A 608 -8.63 11.96 23.58
N GLU A 609 -7.98 10.92 23.06
CA GLU A 609 -7.29 10.97 21.77
C GLU A 609 -8.26 10.67 20.63
N ALA A 610 -8.11 11.40 19.53
CA ALA A 610 -8.88 11.21 18.31
C ALA A 610 -7.95 10.77 17.19
N VAL A 611 -8.49 9.97 16.29
CA VAL A 611 -7.82 9.62 15.03
C VAL A 611 -8.22 10.63 13.97
N VAL A 612 -7.24 11.23 13.32
CA VAL A 612 -7.45 12.07 12.14
C VAL A 612 -7.26 11.22 10.90
N VAL A 613 -8.30 11.07 10.08
CA VAL A 613 -8.20 10.37 8.80
C VAL A 613 -7.82 11.37 7.71
N ILE A 614 -6.60 11.24 7.19
CA ILE A 614 -5.99 12.11 6.19
C ILE A 614 -5.99 11.40 4.84
N GLY A 615 -6.42 12.06 3.78
CA GLY A 615 -6.41 11.49 2.44
C GLY A 615 -7.13 12.42 1.48
N LYS A 616 -7.09 12.13 0.18
CA LYS A 616 -7.86 12.94 -0.77
C LYS A 616 -9.35 12.85 -0.44
N PRO A 617 -10.16 13.91 -0.64
CA PRO A 617 -11.56 13.89 -0.22
C PRO A 617 -12.37 12.71 -0.75
N TYR A 618 -12.14 12.29 -2.00
CA TYR A 618 -12.77 11.09 -2.57
C TYR A 618 -12.23 9.78 -1.97
N ASN A 619 -11.02 9.73 -1.42
CA ASN A 619 -10.52 8.56 -0.69
C ASN A 619 -11.05 8.52 0.75
N VAL A 620 -11.35 9.68 1.35
CA VAL A 620 -11.75 9.79 2.76
C VAL A 620 -13.26 9.66 2.93
N HIS A 621 -14.04 10.17 1.97
CA HIS A 621 -15.50 10.30 2.09
C HIS A 621 -16.29 9.29 1.24
N ASP A 622 -15.67 8.65 0.25
CA ASP A 622 -16.30 7.53 -0.45
C ASP A 622 -16.20 6.25 0.40
N LEU A 623 -17.35 5.75 0.84
CA LEU A 623 -17.47 4.59 1.74
C LEU A 623 -16.84 3.31 1.18
N ALA A 624 -16.81 3.14 -0.14
CA ALA A 624 -16.23 1.96 -0.77
C ALA A 624 -14.72 2.11 -0.96
N LEU A 625 -14.24 3.31 -1.30
CA LEU A 625 -12.80 3.58 -1.46
C LEU A 625 -12.05 3.61 -0.12
N ASN A 626 -12.78 3.81 0.98
CA ASN A 626 -12.21 3.87 2.33
C ASN A 626 -12.52 2.66 3.22
N LEU A 627 -13.26 1.66 2.70
CA LEU A 627 -13.78 0.50 3.44
C LEU A 627 -14.43 0.88 4.78
N ASN A 628 -15.16 1.98 4.81
CA ASN A 628 -15.89 2.53 5.96
C ASN A 628 -15.04 2.71 7.23
N ILE A 629 -13.80 3.19 7.07
CA ILE A 629 -12.83 3.36 8.17
C ILE A 629 -13.38 4.11 9.39
N ALA A 630 -14.15 5.18 9.18
CA ALA A 630 -14.70 6.01 10.25
C ALA A 630 -15.55 5.19 11.23
N LYS A 631 -16.36 4.29 10.69
CA LYS A 631 -17.25 3.41 11.44
C LYS A 631 -16.50 2.32 12.19
N LYS A 632 -15.40 1.80 11.61
CA LYS A 632 -14.52 0.81 12.26
C LYS A 632 -13.83 1.43 13.48
N LEU A 633 -13.28 2.64 13.33
CA LEU A 633 -12.73 3.40 14.44
C LEU A 633 -13.76 3.66 15.54
N ARG A 634 -15.00 3.99 15.16
CA ARG A 634 -16.10 4.21 16.12
C ARG A 634 -16.49 2.94 16.89
N HIS A 635 -16.46 1.77 16.26
CA HIS A 635 -16.66 0.48 16.93
C HIS A 635 -15.56 0.18 17.94
N LEU A 636 -14.33 0.58 17.64
CA LEU A 636 -13.19 0.49 18.56
C LEU A 636 -13.20 1.58 19.65
N GLY A 637 -14.29 2.35 19.78
CA GLY A 637 -14.40 3.41 20.78
C GLY A 637 -13.51 4.64 20.51
N VAL A 638 -13.05 4.82 19.27
CA VAL A 638 -12.16 5.93 18.87
C VAL A 638 -12.92 6.99 18.06
N LEU A 639 -12.76 8.25 18.44
CA LEU A 639 -13.30 9.38 17.68
C LEU A 639 -12.51 9.57 16.38
N ALA A 640 -13.17 9.41 15.23
CA ALA A 640 -12.59 9.65 13.92
C ALA A 640 -12.94 11.05 13.39
N ILE A 641 -11.92 11.86 13.06
CA ILE A 641 -12.05 13.21 12.51
C ILE A 641 -11.54 13.21 11.07
N PRO A 642 -12.36 13.55 10.07
CA PRO A 642 -11.86 13.75 8.70
C PRO A 642 -10.98 15.01 8.62
N PHE A 643 -9.87 14.94 7.88
CA PHE A 643 -8.87 16.02 7.84
C PHE A 643 -9.43 17.37 7.37
N ASP A 644 -10.48 17.39 6.54
CA ASP A 644 -11.07 18.59 5.95
C ASP A 644 -12.03 19.34 6.88
N LEU A 645 -12.17 18.89 8.14
CA LEU A 645 -12.75 19.66 9.24
C LEU A 645 -11.68 20.49 9.98
N LEU A 646 -10.40 20.16 9.82
CA LEU A 646 -9.32 20.84 10.54
C LEU A 646 -9.05 22.23 9.96
N PRO A 647 -8.59 23.20 10.79
CA PRO A 647 -8.23 24.55 10.33
C PRO A 647 -6.85 24.55 9.66
N LEU A 648 -6.75 23.90 8.49
CA LEU A 648 -5.50 23.69 7.78
C LEU A 648 -4.89 24.99 7.25
N ASP A 649 -5.73 25.97 6.94
CA ASP A 649 -5.35 27.32 6.51
C ASP A 649 -4.45 28.05 7.52
N ARG A 650 -4.43 27.62 8.79
CA ARG A 650 -3.57 28.20 9.83
C ARG A 650 -2.14 27.64 9.86
N ILE A 651 -1.88 26.56 9.10
CA ILE A 651 -0.60 25.86 9.10
C ILE A 651 0.20 26.25 7.85
N GLU A 652 1.37 26.85 8.09
CA GLU A 652 2.32 27.17 7.03
C GLU A 652 3.19 25.96 6.70
N LEU A 653 3.42 25.73 5.41
CA LEU A 653 4.30 24.68 4.95
C LEU A 653 5.77 25.12 5.07
N PRO A 654 6.68 24.22 5.48
CA PRO A 654 8.10 24.51 5.46
C PRO A 654 8.59 24.99 4.07
N PRO A 655 9.52 25.97 3.99
CA PRO A 655 9.90 26.62 2.73
C PRO A 655 10.35 25.69 1.60
N HIS A 656 10.94 24.52 1.92
CA HIS A 656 11.36 23.55 0.91
C HIS A 656 10.17 22.90 0.17
N TYR A 657 8.97 22.89 0.76
CA TYR A 657 7.72 22.45 0.13
C TYR A 657 7.03 23.52 -0.71
N SER A 658 7.63 24.69 -0.94
CA SER A 658 7.02 25.79 -1.72
C SER A 658 6.68 25.47 -3.19
N ASN A 659 7.15 24.34 -3.73
CA ASN A 659 6.76 23.81 -5.05
C ASN A 659 6.04 22.45 -4.93
N LEU A 660 5.46 22.16 -3.78
CA LEU A 660 4.45 21.11 -3.65
C LEU A 660 3.21 21.60 -4.39
N VAL A 661 3.09 21.29 -5.68
CA VAL A 661 2.14 21.95 -6.58
C VAL A 661 0.69 21.50 -6.40
N TRP A 662 0.45 20.34 -5.77
CA TRP A 662 -0.89 19.78 -5.68
C TRP A 662 -1.60 20.21 -4.39
N LYS A 663 -2.75 20.88 -4.54
CA LYS A 663 -3.54 21.41 -3.43
C LYS A 663 -3.89 20.35 -2.38
N ASN A 664 -4.31 19.17 -2.84
CA ASN A 664 -4.67 18.09 -1.94
C ASN A 664 -3.48 17.69 -1.06
N GLU A 665 -2.28 17.50 -1.62
CA GLU A 665 -1.09 17.15 -0.85
C GLU A 665 -0.62 18.26 0.07
N GLN A 666 -0.77 19.53 -0.33
CA GLN A 666 -0.54 20.67 0.58
C GLN A 666 -1.42 20.55 1.82
N ASN A 667 -2.72 20.27 1.64
CA ASN A 667 -3.66 20.09 2.74
C ASN A 667 -3.35 18.85 3.58
N LEU A 668 -2.99 17.73 2.96
CA LEU A 668 -2.61 16.51 3.69
C LEU A 668 -1.37 16.75 4.54
N LEU A 669 -0.37 17.48 4.03
CA LEU A 669 0.85 17.80 4.76
C LEU A 669 0.57 18.75 5.93
N ARG A 670 -0.29 19.77 5.72
CA ARG A 670 -0.77 20.65 6.79
C ARG A 670 -1.50 19.87 7.88
N ALA A 671 -2.31 18.89 7.51
CA ALA A 671 -3.01 18.03 8.45
C ALA A 671 -2.04 17.15 9.26
N ALA A 672 -1.02 16.59 8.61
CA ALA A 672 0.04 15.82 9.26
C ALA A 672 0.85 16.68 10.24
N ILE A 673 1.26 17.90 9.85
CA ILE A 673 1.95 18.86 10.71
C ILE A 673 1.08 19.24 11.91
N LEU A 674 -0.22 19.50 11.70
CA LEU A 674 -1.17 19.81 12.77
C LEU A 674 -1.30 18.63 13.76
N ALA A 675 -1.39 17.40 13.25
CA ALA A 675 -1.46 16.20 14.08
C ALA A 675 -0.16 15.95 14.86
N LYS A 676 1.01 16.14 14.23
CA LYS A 676 2.32 16.07 14.92
C LYS A 676 2.41 17.08 16.06
N ASN A 677 1.94 18.31 15.83
CA ASN A 677 1.97 19.39 16.81
C ASN A 677 0.89 19.25 17.90
N ASN A 678 -0.11 18.38 17.73
CA ASN A 678 -1.19 18.17 18.68
C ASN A 678 -1.23 16.72 19.19
N ARG A 679 -0.84 16.54 20.45
CA ARG A 679 -0.73 15.20 21.05
C ARG A 679 -2.04 14.41 21.08
N SER A 680 -3.20 15.08 21.10
CA SER A 680 -4.51 14.40 21.08
C SER A 680 -4.94 13.91 19.70
N LEU A 681 -4.15 14.15 18.64
CA LEU A 681 -4.48 13.76 17.27
C LEU A 681 -3.51 12.71 16.74
N ASN A 682 -4.04 11.59 16.28
CA ASN A 682 -3.28 10.46 15.76
C ASN A 682 -3.61 10.26 14.27
N PRO A 683 -2.66 10.50 13.34
CA PRO A 683 -2.98 10.49 11.92
C PRO A 683 -3.01 9.07 11.34
N ILE A 684 -4.11 8.74 10.66
CA ILE A 684 -4.21 7.61 9.74
C ILE A 684 -4.34 8.18 8.33
N MET A 685 -3.38 7.93 7.46
CA MET A 685 -3.48 8.26 6.05
C MET A 685 -4.19 7.15 5.27
N ILE A 686 -5.18 7.52 4.45
CA ILE A 686 -5.83 6.63 3.51
C ILE A 686 -5.57 7.05 2.05
N THR A 687 -5.15 6.08 1.25
CA THR A 687 -4.84 6.24 -0.16
C THR A 687 -5.34 5.04 -0.96
N ASN A 688 -5.23 5.12 -2.28
CA ASN A 688 -5.65 4.06 -3.17
C ASN A 688 -4.55 3.63 -4.13
N TYR A 689 -4.61 2.38 -4.54
CA TYR A 689 -3.63 1.81 -5.45
C TYR A 689 -3.53 2.57 -6.78
N GLY A 690 -2.30 2.67 -7.29
CA GLY A 690 -1.98 3.42 -8.52
C GLY A 690 -1.94 4.94 -8.36
N CYS A 691 -2.10 5.48 -7.15
CA CYS A 691 -2.04 6.92 -6.91
C CYS A 691 -0.60 7.45 -6.91
N GLY A 692 -0.11 7.87 -8.08
CA GLY A 692 1.29 8.29 -8.17
C GLY A 692 1.68 9.67 -7.61
N PRO A 693 0.78 10.67 -7.44
CA PRO A 693 1.11 11.82 -6.59
C PRO A 693 1.37 11.40 -5.13
N ASP A 694 0.53 10.50 -4.59
CA ASP A 694 0.66 10.03 -3.20
C ASP A 694 1.95 9.23 -2.97
N ALA A 695 2.49 8.60 -4.02
CA ALA A 695 3.80 7.94 -3.97
C ALA A 695 4.96 8.89 -3.57
N PHE A 696 4.88 10.18 -3.97
CA PHE A 696 5.81 11.21 -3.50
C PHE A 696 5.43 11.68 -2.09
N PHE A 697 4.13 11.91 -1.86
CA PHE A 697 3.63 12.38 -0.57
C PHE A 697 4.02 11.48 0.60
N TRP A 698 4.04 10.15 0.44
CA TRP A 698 4.43 9.23 1.54
C TRP A 698 5.83 9.51 2.08
N LYS A 699 6.76 9.90 1.22
CA LYS A 699 8.12 10.26 1.63
C LYS A 699 8.12 11.55 2.45
N TYR A 700 7.24 12.49 2.10
CA TYR A 700 7.05 13.74 2.83
C TYR A 700 6.35 13.53 4.17
N LEU A 701 5.38 12.61 4.21
CA LEU A 701 4.71 12.20 5.43
C LEU A 701 5.72 11.52 6.37
N GLU A 702 6.52 10.58 5.87
CA GLU A 702 7.54 9.89 6.64
C GLU A 702 8.59 10.87 7.20
N GLU A 703 9.09 11.78 6.37
CA GLU A 703 10.00 12.86 6.80
C GLU A 703 9.35 13.80 7.81
N THR A 704 8.06 14.08 7.67
CA THR A 704 7.34 14.98 8.58
C THR A 704 7.06 14.30 9.91
N MET A 705 6.66 13.03 9.92
CA MET A 705 6.29 12.29 11.13
C MET A 705 7.52 11.76 11.89
N GLU A 706 8.64 11.48 11.20
CA GLU A 706 9.88 10.95 11.80
C GLU A 706 9.63 9.68 12.65
N GLU A 707 9.72 9.78 13.98
CA GLU A 707 9.45 8.70 14.93
C GLU A 707 8.02 8.73 15.52
N ASP A 708 7.23 9.77 15.22
CA ASP A 708 5.84 9.85 15.71
C ASP A 708 4.96 8.82 14.96
N PRO A 709 4.12 8.07 15.68
CA PRO A 709 3.33 7.00 15.09
C PRO A 709 2.29 7.55 14.11
N TYR A 710 2.20 6.93 12.94
CA TYR A 710 1.14 7.13 11.95
C TYR A 710 0.83 5.80 11.27
N LEU A 711 -0.36 5.67 10.70
CA LEU A 711 -0.74 4.50 9.90
C LEU A 711 -0.99 4.92 8.45
N LEU A 712 -0.44 4.18 7.49
CA LEU A 712 -0.76 4.34 6.07
C LEU A 712 -1.59 3.14 5.59
N LEU A 713 -2.81 3.40 5.13
CA LEU A 713 -3.72 2.41 4.57
C LEU A 713 -3.89 2.65 3.07
N GLU A 714 -3.61 1.63 2.27
CA GLU A 714 -3.85 1.65 0.83
C GLU A 714 -4.96 0.66 0.49
N VAL A 715 -5.95 1.12 -0.27
CA VAL A 715 -7.10 0.32 -0.71
C VAL A 715 -7.09 0.17 -2.24
N ASP A 716 -7.34 -1.04 -2.72
CA ASP A 716 -7.43 -1.42 -4.12
C ASP A 716 -8.76 -2.14 -4.46
N GLU A 717 -8.88 -2.65 -5.69
CA GLU A 717 -10.07 -3.36 -6.18
C GLU A 717 -10.34 -4.71 -5.48
N HIS A 718 -9.33 -5.28 -4.81
CA HIS A 718 -9.34 -6.61 -4.20
C HIS A 718 -9.37 -6.56 -2.67
N SER A 719 -9.23 -5.37 -2.09
CA SER A 719 -9.07 -5.16 -0.67
C SER A 719 -10.28 -5.64 0.12
N GLY A 720 -10.01 -6.42 1.18
CA GLY A 720 -11.02 -6.93 2.11
C GLY A 720 -10.92 -6.30 3.50
N ASP A 721 -12.04 -6.26 4.21
CA ASP A 721 -12.19 -5.59 5.50
C ASP A 721 -11.29 -6.14 6.62
N ALA A 722 -11.02 -7.44 6.65
CA ALA A 722 -10.30 -8.10 7.75
C ALA A 722 -8.85 -7.60 7.90
N GLY A 723 -8.14 -7.39 6.78
CA GLY A 723 -6.76 -6.88 6.80
C GLY A 723 -6.67 -5.44 7.28
N MET A 724 -7.67 -4.61 6.98
CA MET A 724 -7.71 -3.21 7.40
C MET A 724 -7.93 -3.07 8.91
N VAL A 725 -8.88 -3.83 9.47
CA VAL A 725 -9.20 -3.80 10.91
C VAL A 725 -7.96 -4.15 11.75
N THR A 726 -7.26 -5.23 11.38
CA THR A 726 -6.02 -5.66 12.06
C THR A 726 -4.96 -4.56 12.08
N ARG A 727 -4.78 -3.82 10.97
CA ARG A 727 -3.82 -2.70 10.89
C ARG A 727 -4.25 -1.52 11.77
N ILE A 728 -5.54 -1.21 11.84
CA ILE A 728 -6.07 -0.15 12.70
C ILE A 728 -5.88 -0.51 14.17
N GLU A 729 -6.24 -1.74 14.58
CA GLU A 729 -6.05 -2.22 15.95
C GLU A 729 -4.58 -2.19 16.35
N ALA A 730 -3.69 -2.75 15.52
CA ALA A 730 -2.26 -2.73 15.76
C ALA A 730 -1.73 -1.30 15.91
N PHE A 731 -2.22 -0.35 15.10
CA PHE A 731 -1.87 1.06 15.24
C PHE A 731 -2.38 1.65 16.56
N LEU A 732 -3.63 1.41 16.94
CA LEU A 732 -4.19 1.91 18.20
C LEU A 732 -3.43 1.38 19.42
N ASP A 733 -3.02 0.11 19.40
CA ASP A 733 -2.15 -0.48 20.44
C ASP A 733 -0.79 0.23 20.56
N THR A 734 -0.32 0.90 19.51
CA THR A 734 0.94 1.67 19.57
C THR A 734 0.78 3.07 20.20
N LEU A 735 -0.45 3.57 20.33
CA LEU A 735 -0.73 4.97 20.72
C LEU A 735 -0.54 5.27 22.21
N ASP A 736 -0.49 4.25 23.07
CA ASP A 736 -0.24 4.41 24.52
C ASP A 736 1.16 4.97 24.87
N ARG A 737 1.92 5.45 23.87
CA ARG A 737 3.26 6.00 24.03
C ARG A 737 3.30 7.51 24.18
N PRO A 738 4.22 8.02 25.03
CA PRO A 738 4.51 9.44 25.06
C PRO A 738 5.16 9.87 23.73
N LYS A 739 4.43 10.63 22.91
CA LYS A 739 4.95 11.31 21.71
C LYS A 739 6.24 12.06 22.02
N ALA A 740 7.21 11.99 21.11
CA ALA A 740 8.49 12.65 21.27
C ALA A 740 8.29 14.15 21.49
N ARG A 741 9.18 14.79 22.27
CA ARG A 741 9.19 16.26 22.34
C ARG A 741 9.77 16.76 21.02
N VAL A 742 9.10 17.73 20.41
CA VAL A 742 9.64 18.49 19.28
C VAL A 742 11.00 19.02 19.70
N LYS A 743 12.07 18.46 19.14
CA LYS A 743 13.31 19.21 19.01
C LYS A 743 13.04 20.23 17.91
N GLU A 744 13.02 21.51 18.27
CA GLU A 744 13.26 22.57 17.29
C GLU A 744 14.71 22.44 16.82
N GLU A 745 15.02 21.42 16.03
CA GLU A 745 16.23 21.41 15.24
C GLU A 745 15.90 22.10 13.91
N ARG A 746 16.51 23.27 13.68
CA ARG A 746 16.63 23.86 12.34
C ARG A 746 17.33 22.84 11.44
N GLN A 747 16.57 21.98 10.75
CA GLN A 747 17.13 21.21 9.64
C GLN A 747 16.96 22.03 8.34
N GLU A 748 17.84 23.02 8.15
CA GLU A 748 18.08 23.70 6.88
C GLU A 748 18.77 22.80 5.82
N TYR A 749 18.78 21.48 6.00
CA TYR A 749 19.54 20.57 5.14
C TYR A 749 18.81 20.18 3.85
N LEU A 750 17.52 20.49 3.69
CA LEU A 750 16.80 20.36 2.40
C LEU A 750 17.03 21.60 1.53
N SER A 751 18.30 21.88 1.21
CA SER A 751 18.73 22.99 0.36
C SER A 751 18.41 22.74 -1.13
N VAL A 752 17.12 22.66 -1.47
CA VAL A 752 16.70 22.78 -2.87
C VAL A 752 16.87 24.24 -3.27
N ILE A 753 17.97 24.54 -3.97
CA ILE A 753 18.28 25.92 -4.35
C ILE A 753 17.44 26.29 -5.57
N ARG A 754 16.56 27.26 -5.37
CA ARG A 754 15.81 27.91 -6.44
C ARG A 754 16.40 29.31 -6.68
N PRO A 755 16.90 29.60 -7.88
CA PRO A 755 17.36 30.94 -8.20
C PRO A 755 16.19 31.93 -8.18
N SER A 756 16.34 33.05 -7.47
CA SER A 756 15.43 34.21 -7.49
C SER A 756 16.19 35.46 -7.94
N GLY A 757 15.53 36.36 -8.69
CA GLY A 757 16.11 37.61 -9.19
C GLY A 757 16.01 37.81 -10.70
N GLY A 758 16.54 38.94 -11.19
CA GLY A 758 16.54 39.27 -12.62
C GLY A 758 17.34 38.26 -13.45
N ILE A 759 16.76 37.82 -14.56
CA ILE A 759 17.36 36.82 -15.46
C ILE A 759 18.50 37.47 -16.23
N SER A 760 19.75 37.04 -15.97
CA SER A 760 20.89 37.34 -16.82
C SER A 760 21.38 36.05 -17.48
N ILE A 761 21.27 35.97 -18.80
CA ILE A 761 21.63 34.79 -19.59
C ILE A 761 23.13 34.43 -19.53
N PHE A 762 24.00 35.39 -19.14
CA PHE A 762 25.45 35.20 -19.07
C PHE A 762 26.04 35.35 -17.67
N LYS A 763 25.20 35.51 -16.64
CA LYS A 763 25.67 35.69 -15.26
C LYS A 763 24.83 34.85 -14.30
N PRO A 764 25.37 33.72 -13.80
CA PRO A 764 24.71 32.93 -12.77
C PRO A 764 24.37 33.78 -11.55
N VAL A 765 23.24 33.46 -10.91
CA VAL A 765 22.86 34.08 -9.64
C VAL A 765 23.97 33.84 -8.61
N LYS A 766 24.31 34.88 -7.82
CA LYS A 766 25.39 34.86 -6.82
C LYS A 766 25.38 33.59 -5.96
N LYS A 767 24.19 33.18 -5.50
CA LYS A 767 23.96 31.98 -4.68
C LYS A 767 24.39 30.66 -5.34
N ILE A 768 24.34 30.55 -6.67
CA ILE A 768 24.79 29.35 -7.40
C ILE A 768 26.31 29.40 -7.61
N ARG A 769 26.85 30.58 -7.92
CA ARG A 769 28.30 30.76 -8.12
C ARG A 769 29.10 30.51 -6.85
N GLU A 770 28.56 30.88 -5.68
CA GLU A 770 29.21 30.68 -4.38
C GLU A 770 29.20 29.22 -3.91
N LEU A 771 28.52 28.30 -4.59
CA LEU A 771 28.53 26.89 -4.22
C LEU A 771 29.87 26.21 -4.47
N ASP A 772 30.63 26.67 -5.47
CA ASP A 772 31.93 26.11 -5.88
C ASP A 772 31.97 24.56 -5.91
N LYS A 773 31.00 23.97 -6.62
CA LYS A 773 30.75 22.53 -6.72
C LYS A 773 30.70 22.06 -8.17
N THR A 774 30.96 20.78 -8.40
CA THR A 774 30.68 20.08 -9.66
C THR A 774 29.19 19.72 -9.72
N PHE A 775 28.50 20.18 -10.76
CA PHE A 775 27.08 19.96 -10.99
C PHE A 775 26.86 18.72 -11.86
N TYR A 776 26.31 17.66 -11.26
CA TYR A 776 25.93 16.43 -11.96
C TYR A 776 24.50 16.53 -12.50
N ILE A 777 24.34 16.36 -13.82
CA ILE A 777 23.07 16.47 -14.54
C ILE A 777 22.66 15.08 -15.03
N PRO A 778 21.44 14.59 -14.75
CA PRO A 778 20.97 13.32 -15.28
C PRO A 778 20.86 13.37 -16.81
N ASN A 779 21.18 12.25 -17.46
CA ASN A 779 21.02 12.11 -18.90
C ASN A 779 19.56 11.76 -19.24
N VAL A 780 18.70 12.78 -19.30
CA VAL A 780 17.28 12.62 -19.64
C VAL A 780 17.02 12.69 -21.15
N SER A 781 17.91 13.34 -21.89
CA SER A 781 17.91 13.41 -23.36
C SER A 781 19.22 14.06 -23.84
N GLY A 782 19.45 14.13 -25.15
CA GLY A 782 20.56 14.88 -25.74
C GLY A 782 20.65 16.35 -25.30
N HIS A 783 19.56 16.95 -24.80
CA HIS A 783 19.57 18.31 -24.24
C HIS A 783 20.40 18.44 -22.95
N SER A 784 20.62 17.35 -22.19
CA SER A 784 21.45 17.38 -20.98
C SER A 784 22.89 17.83 -21.30
N VAL A 785 23.43 17.41 -22.45
CA VAL A 785 24.76 17.81 -22.93
C VAL A 785 24.79 19.32 -23.24
N ILE A 786 23.73 19.84 -23.85
CA ILE A 786 23.60 21.27 -24.15
C ILE A 786 23.57 22.09 -22.85
N TRP A 787 22.88 21.61 -21.82
CA TRP A 787 22.85 22.30 -20.52
C TRP A 787 24.17 22.28 -19.79
N ALA A 788 24.87 21.14 -19.77
CA ALA A 788 26.21 21.08 -19.22
C ALA A 788 27.14 22.06 -19.95
N ALA A 789 27.12 22.08 -21.29
CA ALA A 789 27.91 23.02 -22.07
C ALA A 789 27.56 24.49 -21.77
N ALA A 790 26.28 24.82 -21.62
CA ALA A 790 25.83 26.16 -21.26
C ALA A 790 26.32 26.59 -19.86
N LEU A 791 26.24 25.71 -18.87
CA LEU A 791 26.73 25.99 -17.50
C LEU A 791 28.25 26.15 -17.47
N ASN A 792 28.99 25.29 -18.17
CA ASN A 792 30.44 25.40 -18.31
C ASN A 792 30.84 26.73 -18.97
N SER A 793 30.09 27.21 -19.97
CA SER A 793 30.37 28.49 -20.65
C SER A 793 30.29 29.72 -19.73
N VAL A 794 29.56 29.61 -18.60
CA VAL A 794 29.41 30.67 -17.59
C VAL A 794 30.21 30.39 -16.32
N GLY A 795 31.15 29.43 -16.37
CA GLY A 795 32.09 29.13 -15.29
C GLY A 795 31.57 28.24 -14.18
N LEU A 796 30.53 27.42 -14.43
CA LEU A 796 30.05 26.40 -13.50
C LEU A 796 30.49 25.01 -14.02
N ASP A 797 31.29 24.25 -13.25
CA ASP A 797 31.71 22.88 -13.63
C ASP A 797 30.48 21.97 -13.67
N ALA A 798 30.04 21.58 -14.86
CA ALA A 798 28.85 20.76 -15.04
C ALA A 798 29.15 19.52 -15.88
N ARG A 799 28.68 18.36 -15.40
CA ARG A 799 28.92 17.05 -16.02
C ARG A 799 27.61 16.30 -16.18
N VAL A 800 27.42 15.68 -17.34
CA VAL A 800 26.26 14.81 -17.59
C VAL A 800 26.60 13.41 -17.08
N LEU A 801 25.68 12.81 -16.34
CA LEU A 801 25.78 11.41 -15.93
C LEU A 801 25.71 10.48 -17.15
N PRO A 802 26.17 9.23 -17.06
CA PRO A 802 25.98 8.24 -18.13
C PRO A 802 24.50 8.06 -18.51
N GLU A 803 24.26 7.49 -19.68
CA GLU A 803 22.90 7.07 -20.06
C GLU A 803 22.39 6.01 -19.07
N PRO A 804 21.14 6.11 -18.60
CA PRO A 804 20.58 5.12 -17.69
C PRO A 804 20.58 3.73 -18.34
N ASP A 805 20.99 2.72 -17.58
CA ASP A 805 21.02 1.31 -17.98
C ASP A 805 20.24 0.43 -16.97
N GLU A 806 20.30 -0.89 -17.14
CA GLU A 806 19.64 -1.84 -16.23
C GLU A 806 20.13 -1.71 -14.78
N LEU A 807 21.41 -1.34 -14.58
CA LEU A 807 21.95 -1.10 -13.24
C LEU A 807 21.36 0.16 -12.60
N SER A 808 21.14 1.21 -13.38
CA SER A 808 20.40 2.39 -12.91
C SER A 808 18.97 2.03 -12.48
N GLU A 809 18.31 1.13 -13.21
CA GLU A 809 16.99 0.64 -12.83
C GLU A 809 17.04 -0.16 -11.51
N GLU A 810 17.99 -1.08 -11.37
CA GLU A 810 18.20 -1.91 -10.19
C GLU A 810 18.46 -1.06 -8.93
N ILE A 811 19.40 -0.12 -9.01
CA ILE A 811 19.72 0.80 -7.90
C ILE A 811 18.49 1.66 -7.59
N GLY A 812 17.83 2.20 -8.62
CA GLY A 812 16.64 3.03 -8.46
C GLY A 812 15.52 2.31 -7.70
N ARG A 813 15.26 1.03 -7.99
CA ARG A 813 14.24 0.20 -7.32
C ARG A 813 14.40 0.12 -5.81
N ARG A 814 15.64 0.24 -5.30
CA ARG A 814 15.94 0.22 -3.86
C ARG A 814 15.46 1.47 -3.11
N TYR A 815 15.20 2.58 -3.80
CA TYR A 815 14.86 3.89 -3.20
C TYR A 815 13.52 4.48 -3.65
N VAL A 816 12.79 3.77 -4.51
CA VAL A 816 11.47 4.17 -5.00
C VAL A 816 10.40 3.16 -4.62
N SER A 817 9.15 3.60 -4.50
CA SER A 817 8.04 2.71 -4.13
C SER A 817 7.50 1.86 -5.31
N GLY A 818 8.00 2.12 -6.52
CA GLY A 818 7.50 1.53 -7.77
C GLY A 818 6.20 2.17 -8.29
N LYS A 819 5.69 3.21 -7.62
CA LYS A 819 4.44 3.93 -7.98
C LYS A 819 4.71 5.31 -8.58
N GLU A 820 5.93 5.80 -8.40
CA GLU A 820 6.47 6.93 -9.12
C GLU A 820 6.58 6.59 -10.62
N CYS A 821 6.78 7.61 -11.44
CA CYS A 821 6.92 7.41 -12.88
C CYS A 821 8.32 6.85 -13.21
N HIS A 822 8.41 6.03 -14.25
CA HIS A 822 9.66 5.37 -14.64
C HIS A 822 10.89 6.31 -14.75
N PRO A 823 10.79 7.54 -15.29
CA PRO A 823 11.93 8.46 -15.32
C PRO A 823 12.45 8.86 -13.93
N TYR A 824 11.60 8.90 -12.90
CA TYR A 824 12.02 9.16 -11.52
C TYR A 824 12.89 8.03 -10.98
N LEU A 825 12.51 6.78 -11.29
CA LEU A 825 13.26 5.59 -10.90
C LEU A 825 14.67 5.64 -11.49
N LEU A 826 14.79 5.81 -12.80
CA LEU A 826 16.07 5.86 -13.50
C LEU A 826 16.96 7.01 -12.99
N THR A 827 16.43 8.24 -12.95
CA THR A 827 17.22 9.41 -12.51
C THR A 827 17.62 9.36 -11.04
N THR A 828 16.84 8.70 -10.19
CA THR A 828 17.23 8.42 -8.80
C THR A 828 18.32 7.37 -8.75
N GLY A 829 18.21 6.31 -9.56
CA GLY A 829 19.24 5.28 -9.73
C GLY A 829 20.59 5.87 -10.16
N ASP A 830 20.62 6.70 -11.20
CA ASP A 830 21.84 7.37 -11.67
C ASP A 830 22.46 8.26 -10.59
N LEU A 831 21.61 8.99 -9.87
CA LEU A 831 22.05 9.86 -8.77
C LEU A 831 22.72 9.05 -7.67
N VAL A 832 22.11 7.94 -7.24
CA VAL A 832 22.68 7.08 -6.20
C VAL A 832 23.94 6.36 -6.71
N ARG A 833 23.92 5.84 -7.94
CA ARG A 833 25.08 5.22 -8.58
C ARG A 833 26.29 6.14 -8.60
N MET A 834 26.09 7.43 -8.87
CA MET A 834 27.17 8.43 -8.83
C MET A 834 27.80 8.52 -7.43
N THR A 835 27.00 8.39 -6.37
CA THR A 835 27.49 8.46 -4.99
C THR A 835 28.26 7.21 -4.53
N GLU A 836 28.17 6.11 -5.28
CA GLU A 836 28.85 4.84 -4.99
C GLU A 836 30.21 4.70 -5.69
N LEU A 837 30.60 5.65 -6.54
CA LEU A 837 31.90 5.63 -7.21
C LEU A 837 33.05 5.93 -6.22
N GLU A 838 34.17 5.22 -6.35
CA GLU A 838 35.33 5.35 -5.45
C GLU A 838 35.95 6.76 -5.47
N ASP A 839 35.85 7.47 -6.59
CA ASP A 839 36.39 8.82 -6.79
C ASP A 839 35.38 9.95 -6.54
N PHE A 840 34.19 9.62 -6.02
CA PHE A 840 33.16 10.61 -5.71
C PHE A 840 33.49 11.41 -4.43
N ASP A 841 33.61 12.72 -4.59
CA ASP A 841 33.77 13.67 -3.47
C ASP A 841 32.42 14.34 -3.15
N PRO A 842 31.76 13.97 -2.03
CA PRO A 842 30.44 14.51 -1.67
C PRO A 842 30.50 16.00 -1.30
N ASP A 843 31.62 16.49 -0.76
CA ASP A 843 31.78 17.88 -0.37
C ASP A 843 31.95 18.81 -1.58
N ARG A 844 32.43 18.27 -2.71
CA ARG A 844 32.53 19.00 -3.98
C ARG A 844 31.36 18.76 -4.95
N ALA A 845 30.41 17.90 -4.60
CA ALA A 845 29.28 17.57 -5.46
C ALA A 845 28.05 18.49 -5.25
N ALA A 846 27.32 18.72 -6.34
CA ALA A 846 25.94 19.19 -6.38
C ALA A 846 25.18 18.39 -7.46
N PHE A 847 23.93 18.00 -7.20
CA PHE A 847 23.09 17.42 -8.25
C PHE A 847 22.19 18.49 -8.84
N MET A 848 21.92 18.42 -10.14
CA MET A 848 20.96 19.29 -10.81
C MET A 848 19.81 18.46 -11.34
N MET A 849 18.58 18.82 -10.96
CA MET A 849 17.37 18.14 -11.42
C MET A 849 16.39 19.17 -11.95
N LEU A 850 15.80 18.91 -13.12
CA LEU A 850 14.78 19.81 -13.66
C LEU A 850 13.58 19.90 -12.73
N ASN A 851 13.08 21.11 -12.57
CA ASN A 851 11.88 21.36 -11.80
C ASN A 851 10.84 22.07 -12.66
N PHE A 852 9.57 21.83 -12.34
CA PHE A 852 8.43 22.31 -13.09
C PHE A 852 7.39 22.88 -12.12
N ASP A 853 6.73 23.98 -12.47
CA ASP A 853 5.70 24.59 -11.62
C ASP A 853 4.27 24.13 -11.94
N GLY A 854 4.07 23.29 -12.96
CA GLY A 854 2.77 22.71 -13.27
C GLY A 854 2.48 21.36 -12.57
N SER A 855 1.30 20.79 -12.82
CA SER A 855 0.77 19.61 -12.11
C SER A 855 1.47 18.27 -12.40
N CYS A 856 2.56 18.26 -13.18
CA CYS A 856 3.32 17.04 -13.48
C CYS A 856 4.12 16.57 -12.25
N ARG A 857 4.32 15.25 -12.12
CA ARG A 857 5.13 14.64 -11.05
C ARG A 857 6.59 15.09 -11.07
N LEU A 858 7.10 15.55 -12.22
CA LEU A 858 8.44 16.12 -12.36
C LEU A 858 8.71 17.24 -11.34
N SER A 859 7.68 18.01 -10.96
CA SER A 859 7.75 19.06 -9.94
C SER A 859 8.25 18.58 -8.57
N GLN A 860 8.21 17.27 -8.32
CA GLN A 860 8.53 16.63 -7.04
C GLN A 860 9.84 15.85 -7.04
N TYR A 861 10.50 15.68 -8.21
CA TYR A 861 11.68 14.80 -8.31
C TYR A 861 12.82 15.29 -7.42
N ALA A 862 13.19 16.56 -7.53
CA ALA A 862 14.30 17.13 -6.78
C ALA A 862 14.09 17.04 -5.26
N LEU A 863 12.87 17.31 -4.79
CA LEU A 863 12.53 17.24 -3.37
C LEU A 863 12.61 15.78 -2.86
N SER A 864 12.07 14.84 -3.63
CA SER A 864 12.07 13.41 -3.31
C SER A 864 13.49 12.80 -3.35
N GLN A 865 14.30 13.11 -4.36
CA GLN A 865 15.72 12.72 -4.45
C GLN A 865 16.54 13.29 -3.29
N LYS A 866 16.20 14.50 -2.81
CA LYS A 866 16.87 15.08 -1.65
C LYS A 866 16.64 14.24 -0.38
N LEU A 867 15.44 13.68 -0.22
CA LEU A 867 15.15 12.74 0.87
C LEU A 867 15.92 11.43 0.72
N VAL A 868 16.15 10.95 -0.52
CA VAL A 868 17.02 9.81 -0.78
C VAL A 868 18.46 10.09 -0.32
N LEU A 869 19.05 11.24 -0.70
CA LEU A 869 20.38 11.64 -0.23
C LEU A 869 20.46 11.74 1.29
N LYS A 870 19.42 12.29 1.95
CA LYS A 870 19.35 12.36 3.41
C LYS A 870 19.44 10.96 4.05
N ARG A 871 18.74 9.97 3.49
CA ARG A 871 18.78 8.57 3.96
C ARG A 871 20.13 7.91 3.77
N LEU A 872 20.86 8.27 2.71
CA LEU A 872 22.23 7.82 2.47
C LEU A 872 23.28 8.48 3.40
N GLY A 873 22.87 9.37 4.30
CA GLY A 873 23.80 10.19 5.10
C GLY A 873 24.44 11.33 4.31
N LEU A 874 24.03 11.54 3.06
CA LEU A 874 24.52 12.55 2.13
C LEU A 874 23.62 13.79 2.07
N GLY A 875 22.87 14.06 3.14
CA GLY A 875 21.91 15.17 3.20
C GLY A 875 22.52 16.56 3.04
N HIS A 876 23.84 16.71 3.17
CA HIS A 876 24.56 17.97 2.95
C HIS A 876 24.74 18.31 1.46
N ILE A 877 24.69 17.33 0.55
CA ILE A 877 24.85 17.55 -0.90
C ILE A 877 23.63 18.31 -1.45
N PRO A 878 23.79 19.50 -2.05
CA PRO A 878 22.66 20.28 -2.56
C PRO A 878 22.07 19.67 -3.84
N ILE A 879 20.75 19.83 -4.00
CA ILE A 879 20.07 19.61 -5.28
C ILE A 879 19.63 20.97 -5.82
N VAL A 880 20.16 21.36 -6.98
CA VAL A 880 19.80 22.60 -7.68
C VAL A 880 18.68 22.30 -8.66
N ALA A 881 17.54 22.96 -8.44
CA ALA A 881 16.30 22.61 -9.12
C ALA A 881 15.66 23.85 -9.77
N PRO A 882 16.19 24.30 -10.92
CA PRO A 882 15.64 25.46 -11.61
C PRO A 882 14.21 25.15 -12.06
N VAL A 883 13.30 26.08 -11.77
CA VAL A 883 11.88 25.94 -12.07
C VAL A 883 11.61 26.47 -13.48
N ALA A 884 11.18 25.59 -14.38
CA ALA A 884 10.60 25.98 -15.66
C ALA A 884 9.11 26.30 -15.46
N SER A 885 8.69 27.49 -15.88
CA SER A 885 7.28 27.91 -15.86
C SER A 885 6.69 27.96 -17.26
N ILE A 886 5.47 27.43 -17.42
CA ILE A 886 4.71 27.49 -18.68
C ILE A 886 3.69 28.63 -18.72
N ARG A 887 3.61 29.44 -17.67
CA ARG A 887 2.69 30.59 -17.56
C ARG A 887 3.51 31.88 -17.53
N HIS A 888 3.94 32.33 -18.71
CA HIS A 888 4.25 33.75 -18.95
C HIS A 888 2.97 34.51 -19.28
#